data_AF-A0A3L7NQS7-F1
#
_entry.id   AF-A0A3L7NQS7-F1
#
_cell.length_a   1.000
_cell.length_b   1.000
_cell.length_c   1.000
_cell.angle_alpha   90.00
_cell.angle_beta   90.00
_cell.angle_gamma   90.00
#
_symmetry.space_group_name_H-M   'P 1'
#
loop_
_entity.id
_entity.type
_entity.pdbx_description
1 polymer ?
#
loop_
_entity_poly.entity_id
_entity_poly.type
_entity_poly.pdbx_seq_one_letter_code
_entity_poly.pdbx_strand_id
1 'polypeptide(L)'
;MSSVQDFSEISILIPGYSIEDLPTDLPEDNASSLLNAVACAWHPRLLQRSTSIPLFRQAESLSGYPGRRIVFVPAPSESWMPHEWRSVLRSQGHIVLAGCTSREDWLAAIDAALADEPTGNEPSGSEPLGEAVSEVVTETSLDSASGSTAEPSSEVRDHFFALGTVLLQTLLLSRRRHHFVDADNQLLGREVRSAADAWAAGDDTTARLHLGRCFEHLRETRERFYPMNCYLIDICIPGDDEDPAAIQSLLESPRPLNLFATGHDISTWLDRQPGLSTLIRDRVASGQLCLLTGHDSETRSSLGSMAATVDDIRRCRDIITSVTGSPPRHWARRRYGMTASLPTLLQHFGFESAMHVALDDGLYPDRERSQFDWQAPDGSSIAAASRIPLAIDSASGFLRFADRYNESMQDDTTAALFVARLPALRSPWLRDLHIAAGYAPVLGEFATMETLCHATGGSRLAERYEHSEYLAPFLIQSSVLKTEPPVSGPAILRQLVQRLESLRAVLGIAALIRAAENSAEWSATLTRIESETAALELQHVDVLNTAADRAVVQQQTSEKILESLGNLESVMAGAVQSKVPSKAANSRGLFLINSLPFARFASVVWPDSWRRPASSASIELSQRVKNSERLLVKLPPGGFVWLTEHDPSQAPQQVLEPAKGEAPLAEALTLRNRHFEVTLSDRTGGITAVTWHHQRGNRLSQQACFRYERDLTLPDDGSGEVRKVSYAAARIVSQRVLEQATVFASVETVAELVSPVDGCVLATVRQITSVDRVQPRITVTLEFENIALNVKGNPWLTYYGCRFAWDNESASLTRAVMGQACGFRSERFESPDYVEISDQDHRAVIATHGRPYHRRSGPRMLDSLLIVEGETSRSFQFTIDFDQPFPLRTAADVLSPVIVLETSAVIPTSMPSSWILGVSAKNVELVRMDHSTGSAEESEELQVMLSETDGVSVQCLLKTARKPSNAFSVNADRTEKIALNVTEQGIAVTLNAFQIKTLILVF
;
A
#
# COMPACT_ATOMS: atom_id res chain seq x y z
N MET A 1 -0.96 -58.46 29.79
CA MET A 1 -1.52 -58.10 31.11
C MET A 1 -2.76 -57.28 30.83
N SER A 2 -3.92 -57.67 31.35
CA SER A 2 -5.18 -56.93 31.22
C SER A 2 -5.00 -55.51 31.75
N SER A 3 -5.12 -54.48 30.92
CA SER A 3 -5.21 -53.10 31.41
C SER A 3 -6.46 -53.01 32.29
N VAL A 4 -6.29 -52.51 33.51
CA VAL A 4 -7.44 -52.19 34.37
C VAL A 4 -8.05 -50.93 33.76
N GLN A 5 -9.28 -51.01 33.27
CA GLN A 5 -10.03 -49.85 32.81
C GLN A 5 -10.58 -49.13 34.04
N ASP A 6 -10.02 -47.96 34.34
CA ASP A 6 -10.30 -47.19 35.56
C ASP A 6 -11.42 -46.17 35.38
N PHE A 7 -11.71 -45.77 34.13
CA PHE A 7 -12.72 -44.77 33.79
C PHE A 7 -13.73 -45.33 32.79
N SER A 8 -15.02 -45.09 33.06
CA SER A 8 -16.09 -45.41 32.12
C SER A 8 -16.17 -44.38 30.99
N GLU A 9 -15.84 -43.11 31.25
CA GLU A 9 -15.95 -42.04 30.25
C GLU A 9 -14.90 -40.92 30.46
N ILE A 10 -14.43 -40.35 29.36
CA ILE A 10 -13.74 -39.06 29.29
C ILE A 10 -14.75 -38.02 28.78
N SER A 11 -15.12 -37.05 29.62
CA SER A 11 -16.13 -36.04 29.29
C SER A 11 -15.48 -34.66 29.11
N ILE A 12 -15.82 -33.97 28.02
CA ILE A 12 -15.46 -32.57 27.79
C ILE A 12 -16.74 -31.74 27.92
N LEU A 13 -16.78 -30.82 28.89
CA LEU A 13 -17.94 -29.94 29.03
C LEU A 13 -17.92 -28.84 27.99
N ILE A 14 -19.04 -28.64 27.31
CA ILE A 14 -19.21 -27.55 26.34
C ILE A 14 -20.13 -26.44 26.88
N PRO A 15 -19.86 -25.17 26.55
CA PRO A 15 -20.75 -24.07 26.85
C PRO A 15 -21.87 -24.04 25.80
N GLY A 16 -23.00 -24.69 26.09
CA GLY A 16 -24.15 -24.80 25.19
C GLY A 16 -24.90 -26.13 25.33
N TYR A 17 -25.97 -26.28 24.54
CA TYR A 17 -26.80 -27.50 24.56
C TYR A 17 -26.23 -28.61 23.68
N SER A 18 -25.46 -28.26 22.65
CA SER A 18 -24.92 -29.18 21.67
C SER A 18 -23.63 -28.66 21.05
N ILE A 19 -22.92 -29.51 20.30
CA ILE A 19 -21.63 -29.15 19.69
C ILE A 19 -21.75 -28.02 18.65
N GLU A 20 -22.92 -27.87 18.03
CA GLU A 20 -23.22 -26.81 17.07
C GLU A 20 -23.37 -25.43 17.73
N ASP A 21 -23.65 -25.40 19.03
CA ASP A 21 -23.76 -24.19 19.85
C ASP A 21 -22.40 -23.70 20.37
N LEU A 22 -21.30 -24.38 20.02
CA LEU A 22 -19.97 -23.95 20.46
C LEU A 22 -19.74 -22.49 20.02
N PRO A 23 -19.36 -21.61 20.96
CA PRO A 23 -19.16 -20.19 20.67
C PRO A 23 -17.97 -20.03 19.73
N THR A 24 -18.08 -19.10 18.81
CA THR A 24 -17.06 -18.80 17.80
C THR A 24 -16.34 -17.49 18.08
N ASP A 25 -16.81 -16.74 19.08
CA ASP A 25 -16.24 -15.50 19.55
C ASP A 25 -16.02 -15.57 21.06
N LEU A 26 -14.85 -16.04 21.45
CA LEU A 26 -14.39 -16.09 22.83
C LEU A 26 -13.12 -15.26 22.98
N PRO A 27 -12.89 -14.63 24.15
CA PRO A 27 -11.59 -14.06 24.50
C PRO A 27 -10.47 -15.12 24.43
N GLU A 28 -9.24 -14.67 24.22
CA GLU A 28 -8.08 -15.53 23.94
C GLU A 28 -7.89 -16.66 24.95
N ASP A 29 -7.88 -16.36 26.24
CA ASP A 29 -7.68 -17.38 27.29
C ASP A 29 -8.84 -18.39 27.32
N ASN A 30 -10.08 -17.94 27.11
CA ASN A 30 -11.26 -18.82 27.11
C ASN A 30 -11.26 -19.74 25.88
N ALA A 31 -10.91 -19.21 24.71
CA ALA A 31 -10.75 -19.99 23.49
C ALA A 31 -9.62 -21.02 23.65
N SER A 32 -8.48 -20.60 24.22
CA SER A 32 -7.32 -21.45 24.45
C SER A 32 -7.64 -22.59 25.41
N SER A 33 -8.30 -22.28 26.54
CA SER A 33 -8.76 -23.27 27.52
C SER A 33 -9.65 -24.33 26.88
N LEU A 34 -10.65 -23.91 26.08
CA LEU A 34 -11.58 -24.80 25.38
C LEU A 34 -10.88 -25.69 24.33
N LEU A 35 -10.12 -25.10 23.42
CA LEU A 35 -9.47 -25.84 22.33
C LEU A 35 -8.44 -26.83 22.87
N ASN A 36 -7.64 -26.44 23.88
CA ASN A 36 -6.66 -27.33 24.48
C ASN A 36 -7.31 -28.41 25.34
N ALA A 37 -8.42 -28.14 26.04
CA ALA A 37 -9.17 -29.19 26.74
C ALA A 37 -9.64 -30.28 25.77
N VAL A 38 -10.15 -29.88 24.59
CA VAL A 38 -10.58 -30.83 23.56
C VAL A 38 -9.40 -31.65 23.05
N ALA A 39 -8.27 -31.03 22.74
CA ALA A 39 -7.08 -31.73 22.26
C ALA A 39 -6.50 -32.68 23.33
N CYS A 40 -6.30 -32.19 24.55
CA CYS A 40 -5.69 -32.94 25.66
C CYS A 40 -6.56 -34.08 26.19
N ALA A 41 -7.89 -34.04 26.00
CA ALA A 41 -8.76 -35.17 26.33
C ALA A 41 -8.41 -36.45 25.56
N TRP A 42 -7.70 -36.33 24.43
CA TRP A 42 -7.22 -37.46 23.63
C TRP A 42 -5.88 -38.04 24.13
N HIS A 43 -5.37 -37.61 25.28
CA HIS A 43 -4.11 -38.10 25.81
C HIS A 43 -4.06 -39.65 25.88
N PRO A 44 -2.98 -40.30 25.40
CA PRO A 44 -2.93 -41.76 25.25
C PRO A 44 -3.14 -42.50 26.58
N ARG A 45 -2.56 -42.02 27.69
CA ARG A 45 -2.80 -42.60 29.04
C ARG A 45 -4.27 -42.57 29.46
N LEU A 46 -5.02 -41.53 29.07
CA LEU A 46 -6.45 -41.45 29.36
C LEU A 46 -7.22 -42.47 28.53
N LEU A 47 -6.88 -42.59 27.24
CA LEU A 47 -7.51 -43.53 26.32
C LEU A 47 -7.30 -45.00 26.71
N GLN A 48 -6.15 -45.36 27.28
CA GLN A 48 -5.89 -46.72 27.78
C GLN A 48 -6.72 -47.07 29.03
N ARG A 49 -6.91 -46.09 29.91
CA ARG A 49 -7.64 -46.25 31.17
C ARG A 49 -9.14 -46.06 31.01
N SER A 50 -9.63 -45.67 29.82
CA SER A 50 -11.05 -45.37 29.55
C SER A 50 -11.72 -46.40 28.63
N THR A 51 -13.00 -46.70 28.89
CA THR A 51 -13.82 -47.54 27.99
C THR A 51 -14.33 -46.78 26.75
N SER A 52 -14.42 -45.45 26.82
CA SER A 52 -14.91 -44.59 25.74
C SER A 52 -13.81 -43.68 25.18
N ILE A 53 -14.00 -43.23 23.95
CA ILE A 53 -13.32 -42.02 23.44
C ILE A 53 -13.86 -40.76 24.14
N PRO A 54 -13.20 -39.60 24.04
CA PRO A 54 -13.71 -38.34 24.56
C PRO A 54 -15.10 -38.00 24.01
N LEU A 55 -16.02 -37.61 24.90
CA LEU A 55 -17.40 -37.24 24.56
C LEU A 55 -17.72 -35.83 25.03
N PHE A 56 -18.42 -35.07 24.18
CA PHE A 56 -18.93 -33.75 24.54
C PHE A 56 -20.20 -33.87 25.38
N ARG A 57 -20.26 -33.13 26.49
CA ARG A 57 -21.39 -33.12 27.44
C ARG A 57 -21.82 -31.69 27.76
N GLN A 58 -23.13 -31.47 27.88
CA GLN A 58 -23.68 -30.21 28.36
C GLN A 58 -23.25 -29.97 29.82
N ALA A 59 -22.75 -28.76 30.10
CA ALA A 59 -22.24 -28.40 31.43
C ALA A 59 -23.30 -28.47 32.55
N GLU A 60 -24.57 -28.27 32.23
CA GLU A 60 -25.70 -28.31 33.18
C GLU A 60 -26.11 -29.74 33.60
N SER A 61 -25.70 -30.78 32.86
CA SER A 61 -26.14 -32.15 33.11
C SER A 61 -25.41 -32.77 34.32
N LEU A 62 -26.11 -32.85 35.47
CA LEU A 62 -25.57 -33.26 36.78
C LEU A 62 -25.71 -34.76 37.12
N SER A 63 -26.48 -35.56 36.36
CA SER A 63 -26.88 -36.91 36.82
C SER A 63 -27.03 -37.93 35.70
N GLY A 64 -26.93 -39.22 36.06
CA GLY A 64 -27.34 -40.34 35.18
C GLY A 64 -26.24 -41.13 34.47
N TYR A 65 -24.97 -41.00 34.88
CA TYR A 65 -23.85 -41.66 34.18
C TYR A 65 -23.26 -42.80 35.02
N PRO A 66 -23.14 -44.04 34.48
CA PRO A 66 -22.53 -45.15 35.19
C PRO A 66 -20.99 -45.08 35.20
N GLY A 67 -20.37 -45.35 36.36
CA GLY A 67 -18.91 -45.51 36.51
C GLY A 67 -18.12 -44.22 36.76
N ARG A 68 -16.81 -44.36 37.04
CA ARG A 68 -15.86 -43.26 37.32
C ARG A 68 -15.51 -42.53 36.03
N ARG A 69 -15.34 -41.20 36.06
CA ARG A 69 -15.14 -40.35 34.87
C ARG A 69 -13.99 -39.38 35.08
N ILE A 70 -13.36 -38.96 33.98
CA ILE A 70 -12.49 -37.79 33.93
C ILE A 70 -13.24 -36.70 33.20
N VAL A 71 -13.40 -35.54 33.85
CA VAL A 71 -14.19 -34.42 33.33
C VAL A 71 -13.30 -33.21 33.11
N PHE A 72 -13.17 -32.80 31.86
CA PHE A 72 -12.51 -31.57 31.45
C PHE A 72 -13.52 -30.42 31.51
N VAL A 73 -13.16 -29.38 32.25
CA VAL A 73 -13.96 -28.17 32.43
C VAL A 73 -13.21 -26.98 31.84
N PRO A 74 -13.44 -26.67 30.55
CA PRO A 74 -12.99 -25.42 29.95
C PRO A 74 -13.51 -24.20 30.72
N ALA A 75 -12.71 -23.14 30.80
CA ALA A 75 -13.10 -21.87 31.38
C ALA A 75 -14.48 -21.34 30.92
N PRO A 76 -14.83 -21.32 29.61
CA PRO A 76 -16.14 -20.83 29.18
C PRO A 76 -17.32 -21.72 29.61
N SER A 77 -17.07 -22.99 29.95
CA SER A 77 -18.10 -23.91 30.44
C SER A 77 -18.45 -23.68 31.92
N GLU A 78 -17.59 -23.00 32.69
CA GLU A 78 -17.79 -22.82 34.14
C GLU A 78 -19.04 -22.02 34.50
N SER A 79 -19.38 -21.01 33.69
CA SER A 79 -20.58 -20.18 33.91
C SER A 79 -21.88 -20.93 33.68
N TRP A 80 -21.84 -22.05 32.93
CA TRP A 80 -22.97 -22.93 32.67
C TRP A 80 -23.12 -24.02 33.73
N MET A 81 -22.22 -24.07 34.71
CA MET A 81 -22.22 -25.11 35.73
C MET A 81 -23.03 -24.67 36.96
N PRO A 82 -23.87 -25.56 37.52
CA PRO A 82 -24.54 -25.29 38.79
C PRO A 82 -23.56 -25.10 39.95
N HIS A 83 -23.89 -24.23 40.92
CA HIS A 83 -23.01 -23.86 42.04
C HIS A 83 -22.45 -25.04 42.86
N GLU A 84 -23.17 -26.16 42.96
CA GLU A 84 -22.77 -27.33 43.76
C GLU A 84 -22.07 -28.45 42.94
N TRP A 85 -21.83 -28.23 41.65
CA TRP A 85 -21.40 -29.28 40.72
C TRP A 85 -20.03 -29.88 41.08
N ARG A 86 -19.04 -29.06 41.47
CA ARG A 86 -17.68 -29.52 41.77
C ARG A 86 -17.65 -30.47 42.97
N SER A 87 -18.44 -30.18 44.00
CA SER A 87 -18.62 -31.06 45.16
C SER A 87 -19.32 -32.35 44.78
N VAL A 88 -20.37 -32.28 43.95
CA VAL A 88 -21.14 -33.46 43.53
C VAL A 88 -20.25 -34.43 42.74
N LEU A 89 -19.51 -33.97 41.73
CA LEU A 89 -18.67 -34.86 40.94
C LEU A 89 -17.53 -35.49 41.74
N ARG A 90 -16.88 -34.73 42.63
CA ARG A 90 -15.82 -35.25 43.50
C ARG A 90 -16.38 -36.28 44.48
N SER A 91 -17.57 -36.06 45.04
CA SER A 91 -18.24 -37.03 45.92
C SER A 91 -18.60 -38.34 45.21
N GLN A 92 -18.75 -38.31 43.88
CA GLN A 92 -19.00 -39.48 43.03
C GLN A 92 -17.70 -40.16 42.53
N GLY A 93 -16.53 -39.71 42.99
CA GLY A 93 -15.23 -40.27 42.65
C GLY A 93 -14.70 -39.87 41.26
N HIS A 94 -15.38 -38.95 40.56
CA HIS A 94 -14.90 -38.41 39.28
C HIS A 94 -13.68 -37.50 39.49
N ILE A 95 -12.77 -37.53 38.52
CA ILE A 95 -11.64 -36.59 38.44
C ILE A 95 -12.11 -35.38 37.64
N VAL A 96 -11.90 -34.18 38.19
CA VAL A 96 -12.29 -32.91 37.56
C VAL A 96 -11.03 -32.11 37.27
N LEU A 97 -10.79 -31.84 35.98
CA LEU A 97 -9.68 -31.01 35.50
C LEU A 97 -10.27 -29.64 35.08
N ALA A 98 -9.86 -28.57 35.78
CA ALA A 98 -10.40 -27.22 35.60
C ALA A 98 -9.31 -26.17 35.91
N GLY A 99 -9.53 -24.92 35.49
CA GLY A 99 -8.58 -23.82 35.74
C GLY A 99 -7.32 -23.84 34.86
N CYS A 100 -7.34 -24.63 33.78
CA CYS A 100 -6.24 -24.75 32.81
C CYS A 100 -6.54 -23.91 31.56
N THR A 101 -5.52 -23.23 31.04
CA THR A 101 -5.63 -22.40 29.84
C THR A 101 -4.74 -22.93 28.72
N SER A 102 -3.45 -23.09 29.01
CA SER A 102 -2.46 -23.57 28.04
C SER A 102 -2.49 -25.09 27.90
N ARG A 103 -1.91 -25.61 26.79
CA ARG A 103 -1.73 -27.06 26.61
C ARG A 103 -0.88 -27.66 27.73
N GLU A 104 0.15 -26.96 28.19
CA GLU A 104 1.02 -27.41 29.27
C GLU A 104 0.27 -27.50 30.60
N ASP A 105 -0.62 -26.55 30.90
CA ASP A 105 -1.45 -26.57 32.11
C ASP A 105 -2.34 -27.83 32.14
N TRP A 106 -2.97 -28.15 31.00
CA TRP A 106 -3.81 -29.33 30.88
C TRP A 106 -3.00 -30.62 31.02
N LEU A 107 -1.79 -30.69 30.45
CA LEU A 107 -0.92 -31.86 30.59
C LEU A 107 -0.47 -32.04 32.05
N ALA A 108 -0.03 -30.96 32.71
CA ALA A 108 0.35 -31.01 34.11
C ALA A 108 -0.83 -31.44 35.00
N ALA A 109 -2.05 -30.98 34.71
CA ALA A 109 -3.25 -31.39 35.43
C ALA A 109 -3.60 -32.87 35.19
N ILE A 110 -3.42 -33.38 33.97
CA ILE A 110 -3.59 -34.81 33.65
C ILE A 110 -2.57 -35.64 34.42
N ASP A 111 -1.29 -35.27 34.38
CA ASP A 111 -0.22 -36.02 35.04
C ASP A 111 -0.40 -36.03 36.56
N ALA A 112 -0.76 -34.89 37.17
CA ALA A 112 -1.09 -34.81 38.58
C ALA A 112 -2.28 -35.72 38.94
N ALA A 113 -3.35 -35.69 38.15
CA ALA A 113 -4.53 -36.51 38.40
C ALA A 113 -4.30 -38.01 38.22
N LEU A 114 -3.35 -38.40 37.37
CA LEU A 114 -2.96 -39.80 37.18
C LEU A 114 -1.93 -40.28 38.21
N ALA A 115 -1.17 -39.36 38.83
CA ALA A 115 -0.18 -39.65 39.86
C ALA A 115 -0.77 -39.78 41.27
N ASP A 116 -1.84 -39.06 41.59
CA ASP A 116 -2.46 -38.98 42.93
C ASP A 116 -3.26 -40.24 43.36
N GLU A 117 -3.01 -41.42 42.76
CA GLU A 117 -3.61 -42.66 43.24
C GLU A 117 -2.84 -43.25 44.42
N PRO A 118 -3.51 -43.48 45.58
CA PRO A 118 -2.86 -44.10 46.72
C PRO A 118 -2.54 -45.56 46.38
N THR A 119 -1.25 -45.88 46.31
CA THR A 119 -0.79 -47.25 46.51
C THR A 119 -1.27 -47.68 47.90
N GLY A 120 -2.14 -48.69 47.95
CA GLY A 120 -2.91 -49.04 49.13
C GLY A 120 -2.05 -49.16 50.39
N ASN A 121 -2.34 -48.31 51.38
CA ASN A 121 -2.17 -48.60 52.79
C ASN A 121 -3.12 -47.70 53.62
N GLU A 122 -3.75 -48.32 54.62
CA GLU A 122 -4.91 -47.85 55.39
C GLU A 122 -4.73 -46.51 56.12
N PRO A 123 -5.82 -45.77 56.41
CA PRO A 123 -5.76 -44.48 57.08
C PRO A 123 -5.73 -44.63 58.61
N SER A 124 -4.82 -43.91 59.28
CA SER A 124 -4.99 -43.57 60.70
C SER A 124 -5.18 -42.05 60.81
N GLY A 125 -6.25 -41.67 61.50
CA GLY A 125 -6.88 -40.37 61.35
C GLY A 125 -6.22 -39.21 62.10
N SER A 126 -6.57 -38.00 61.67
CA SER A 126 -6.90 -36.85 62.52
C SER A 126 -7.30 -35.67 61.64
N GLU A 127 -8.46 -35.07 61.94
CA GLU A 127 -8.87 -33.72 61.54
C GLU A 127 -8.64 -32.76 62.73
N PRO A 128 -8.80 -31.43 62.60
CA PRO A 128 -8.47 -30.53 61.47
C PRO A 128 -7.77 -29.23 61.96
N LEU A 129 -7.36 -28.32 61.05
CA LEU A 129 -7.46 -26.83 61.14
C LEU A 129 -6.34 -26.10 60.34
N GLY A 130 -6.72 -25.05 59.59
CA GLY A 130 -5.85 -23.87 59.36
C GLY A 130 -5.84 -23.30 57.94
N GLU A 131 -6.53 -22.18 57.74
CA GLU A 131 -6.37 -21.22 56.63
C GLU A 131 -4.95 -20.61 56.59
N ALA A 132 -4.37 -20.40 55.40
CA ALA A 132 -3.70 -19.16 54.95
C ALA A 132 -2.90 -19.41 53.64
N VAL A 133 -3.21 -18.71 52.55
CA VAL A 133 -2.49 -17.56 51.96
C VAL A 133 -1.14 -17.89 51.30
N SER A 134 -1.06 -17.52 50.03
CA SER A 134 0.05 -17.55 49.09
C SER A 134 1.37 -16.97 49.62
N GLU A 135 2.49 -17.61 49.26
CA GLU A 135 3.75 -16.92 49.02
C GLU A 135 4.63 -17.68 48.01
N VAL A 136 5.17 -16.91 47.07
CA VAL A 136 6.08 -17.32 45.99
C VAL A 136 7.50 -17.34 46.54
N VAL A 137 8.25 -18.43 46.36
CA VAL A 137 9.71 -18.44 46.50
C VAL A 137 10.35 -19.30 45.41
N THR A 138 11.33 -18.69 44.75
CA THR A 138 12.21 -19.19 43.68
C THR A 138 13.29 -20.17 44.16
N GLU A 139 13.60 -21.14 43.28
CA GLU A 139 14.84 -21.91 43.05
C GLU A 139 15.78 -22.24 44.22
N THR A 140 16.04 -23.54 44.47
CA THR A 140 17.40 -24.13 44.35
C THR A 140 17.32 -25.67 44.25
N SER A 141 18.22 -26.25 43.46
CA SER A 141 18.44 -27.67 43.19
C SER A 141 18.93 -28.48 44.40
N LEU A 142 18.64 -29.80 44.42
CA LEU A 142 19.59 -30.91 44.64
C LEU A 142 18.92 -32.30 44.67
N ASP A 143 19.65 -33.25 44.10
CA ASP A 143 19.39 -34.68 43.89
C ASP A 143 18.66 -35.46 45.00
N SER A 144 17.74 -36.33 44.59
CA SER A 144 17.72 -37.72 45.10
C SER A 144 17.02 -38.68 44.13
N ALA A 145 17.70 -39.81 43.90
CA ALA A 145 17.30 -40.87 43.00
C ALA A 145 16.05 -41.62 43.49
N SER A 146 15.03 -41.71 42.65
CA SER A 146 14.04 -42.81 42.65
C SER A 146 13.57 -43.05 41.21
N GLY A 147 13.39 -44.33 40.85
CA GLY A 147 13.36 -44.80 39.46
C GLY A 147 12.25 -44.20 38.60
N SER A 148 12.65 -43.32 37.68
CA SER A 148 11.82 -42.83 36.57
C SER A 148 11.71 -43.91 35.50
N THR A 149 10.52 -44.48 35.32
CA THR A 149 10.12 -45.06 34.03
C THR A 149 10.09 -43.91 33.03
N ALA A 150 11.10 -43.81 32.17
CA ALA A 150 11.16 -42.77 31.15
C ALA A 150 9.86 -42.82 30.31
N GLU A 151 9.17 -41.69 30.20
CA GLU A 151 7.95 -41.62 29.40
C GLU A 151 8.24 -42.04 27.95
N PRO A 152 7.30 -42.74 27.28
CA PRO A 152 7.39 -42.99 25.85
C PRO A 152 7.42 -41.66 25.06
N SER A 153 7.86 -41.73 23.80
CA SER A 153 8.02 -40.62 22.86
C SER A 153 6.95 -39.51 23.01
N SER A 154 7.40 -38.30 23.37
CA SER A 154 6.56 -37.10 23.44
C SER A 154 6.04 -36.68 22.06
N GLU A 155 6.73 -37.05 20.98
CA GLU A 155 6.31 -36.73 19.61
C GLU A 155 5.04 -37.48 19.20
N VAL A 156 4.95 -38.79 19.44
CA VAL A 156 3.76 -39.57 19.05
C VAL A 156 2.55 -39.17 19.90
N ARG A 157 2.77 -38.72 21.14
CA ARG A 157 1.70 -38.17 21.98
C ARG A 157 1.00 -36.99 21.31
N ASP A 158 1.73 -36.09 20.66
CA ASP A 158 1.14 -34.93 19.95
C ASP A 158 0.19 -35.35 18.82
N HIS A 159 0.37 -36.55 18.26
CA HIS A 159 -0.50 -37.06 17.20
C HIS A 159 -1.91 -37.40 17.71
N PHE A 160 -2.05 -37.77 18.98
CA PHE A 160 -3.36 -37.95 19.60
C PHE A 160 -4.07 -36.60 19.81
N PHE A 161 -3.33 -35.56 20.21
CA PHE A 161 -3.88 -34.21 20.33
C PHE A 161 -4.35 -33.67 18.99
N ALA A 162 -3.54 -33.88 17.94
CA ALA A 162 -3.91 -33.54 16.57
C ALA A 162 -5.20 -34.23 16.11
N LEU A 163 -5.39 -35.51 16.47
CA LEU A 163 -6.63 -36.23 16.18
C LEU A 163 -7.84 -35.58 16.85
N GLY A 164 -7.71 -35.17 18.11
CA GLY A 164 -8.77 -34.44 18.83
C GLY A 164 -9.10 -33.09 18.20
N THR A 165 -8.07 -32.31 17.87
CA THR A 165 -8.22 -31.00 17.18
C THR A 165 -8.94 -31.15 15.85
N VAL A 166 -8.54 -32.11 15.01
CA VAL A 166 -9.12 -32.30 13.67
C VAL A 166 -10.51 -32.93 13.71
N LEU A 167 -10.78 -33.83 14.66
CA LEU A 167 -12.13 -34.36 14.88
C LEU A 167 -13.10 -33.22 15.22
N LEU A 168 -12.72 -32.31 16.13
CA LEU A 168 -13.55 -31.16 16.50
C LEU A 168 -13.90 -30.33 15.26
N GLN A 169 -12.91 -29.96 14.45
CA GLN A 169 -13.13 -29.16 13.26
C GLN A 169 -14.01 -29.88 12.23
N THR A 170 -13.84 -31.20 12.07
CA THR A 170 -14.66 -32.02 11.16
C THR A 170 -16.12 -32.08 11.62
N LEU A 171 -16.36 -32.24 12.92
CA LEU A 171 -17.70 -32.20 13.52
C LEU A 171 -18.34 -30.82 13.32
N LEU A 172 -17.63 -29.74 13.65
CA LEU A 172 -18.11 -28.37 13.48
C LEU A 172 -18.46 -28.09 12.01
N LEU A 173 -17.57 -28.42 11.06
CA LEU A 173 -17.82 -28.25 9.63
C LEU A 173 -19.07 -28.98 9.15
N SER A 174 -19.22 -30.25 9.57
CA SER A 174 -20.40 -31.07 9.25
C SER A 174 -21.70 -30.42 9.76
N ARG A 175 -21.67 -29.78 10.94
CA ARG A 175 -22.80 -29.05 11.51
C ARG A 175 -23.05 -27.71 10.83
N ARG A 176 -22.02 -26.90 10.57
CA ARG A 176 -22.14 -25.61 9.86
C ARG A 176 -22.67 -25.77 8.44
N ARG A 177 -22.44 -26.92 7.81
CA ARG A 177 -23.01 -27.28 6.51
C ARG A 177 -24.38 -27.98 6.58
N HIS A 178 -24.95 -28.14 7.77
CA HIS A 178 -26.23 -28.81 8.01
C HIS A 178 -26.32 -30.27 7.51
N HIS A 179 -25.19 -30.98 7.44
CA HIS A 179 -25.16 -32.40 7.04
C HIS A 179 -25.24 -33.36 8.24
N PHE A 180 -24.74 -32.97 9.41
CA PHE A 180 -24.82 -33.77 10.66
C PHE A 180 -24.20 -35.18 10.55
N VAL A 181 -23.20 -35.35 9.70
CA VAL A 181 -22.44 -36.60 9.54
C VAL A 181 -21.38 -36.70 10.64
N ASP A 182 -21.36 -37.84 11.33
CA ASP A 182 -20.39 -38.16 12.38
C ASP A 182 -19.49 -39.33 11.98
N ALA A 183 -18.29 -39.36 12.54
CA ALA A 183 -17.37 -40.49 12.42
C ALA A 183 -17.94 -41.72 13.15
N ASP A 184 -17.67 -42.92 12.62
CA ASP A 184 -17.94 -44.17 13.33
C ASP A 184 -17.10 -44.26 14.63
N ASN A 185 -17.75 -43.99 15.76
CA ASN A 185 -17.15 -44.02 17.09
C ASN A 185 -16.64 -45.40 17.51
N GLN A 186 -17.21 -46.51 16.98
CA GLN A 186 -16.73 -47.86 17.31
C GLN A 186 -15.40 -48.14 16.63
N LEU A 187 -15.31 -47.82 15.33
CA LEU A 187 -14.06 -47.94 14.57
C LEU A 187 -12.98 -47.03 15.16
N LEU A 188 -13.30 -45.74 15.34
CA LEU A 188 -12.37 -44.74 15.86
C LEU A 188 -11.88 -45.14 17.25
N GLY A 189 -12.79 -45.58 18.14
CA GLY A 189 -12.43 -46.04 19.47
C GLY A 189 -11.55 -47.30 19.48
N ARG A 190 -11.78 -48.25 18.56
CA ARG A 190 -10.93 -49.45 18.43
C ARG A 190 -9.52 -49.07 18.01
N GLU A 191 -9.37 -48.31 16.92
CA GLU A 191 -8.06 -47.98 16.37
C GLU A 191 -7.27 -47.06 17.31
N VAL A 192 -7.89 -46.04 17.91
CA VAL A 192 -7.18 -45.10 18.80
C VAL A 192 -6.69 -45.76 20.10
N ARG A 193 -7.42 -46.76 20.63
CA ARG A 193 -6.96 -47.54 21.78
C ARG A 193 -5.81 -48.47 21.41
N SER A 194 -5.88 -49.15 20.27
CA SER A 194 -4.74 -49.92 19.77
C SER A 194 -3.50 -49.04 19.57
N ALA A 195 -3.68 -47.79 19.12
CA ALA A 195 -2.60 -46.83 19.04
C ALA A 195 -2.04 -46.47 20.43
N ALA A 196 -2.89 -46.22 21.41
CA ALA A 196 -2.49 -45.88 22.78
C ALA A 196 -1.77 -47.04 23.48
N ASP A 197 -2.21 -48.28 23.25
CA ASP A 197 -1.55 -49.50 23.73
C ASP A 197 -0.16 -49.69 23.11
N ALA A 198 -0.02 -49.46 21.81
CA ALA A 198 1.26 -49.48 21.12
C ALA A 198 2.20 -48.38 21.64
N TRP A 199 1.70 -47.16 21.84
CA TRP A 199 2.48 -46.05 22.40
C TRP A 199 2.99 -46.35 23.81
N ALA A 200 2.15 -46.90 24.69
CA ALA A 200 2.57 -47.28 26.04
C ALA A 200 3.60 -48.42 26.04
N ALA A 201 3.58 -49.29 25.02
CA ALA A 201 4.58 -50.32 24.80
C ALA A 201 5.88 -49.79 24.15
N GLY A 202 5.94 -48.50 23.79
CA GLY A 202 7.06 -47.89 23.08
C GLY A 202 7.15 -48.25 21.58
N ASP A 203 6.08 -48.80 21.00
CA ASP A 203 5.99 -49.12 19.57
C ASP A 203 5.36 -47.96 18.78
N ASP A 204 6.18 -46.95 18.54
CA ASP A 204 5.79 -45.75 17.78
C ASP A 204 5.31 -46.08 16.36
N THR A 205 5.83 -47.14 15.73
CA THR A 205 5.47 -47.49 14.35
C THR A 205 4.04 -47.99 14.28
N THR A 206 3.68 -48.93 15.17
CA THR A 206 2.32 -49.46 15.26
C THR A 206 1.33 -48.40 15.77
N ALA A 207 1.75 -47.53 16.70
CA ALA A 207 0.94 -46.40 17.15
C ALA A 207 0.59 -45.47 15.98
N ARG A 208 1.59 -45.08 15.17
CA ARG A 208 1.39 -44.24 13.98
C ARG A 208 0.52 -44.93 12.92
N LEU A 209 0.64 -46.25 12.74
CA LEU A 209 -0.21 -47.01 11.81
C LEU A 209 -1.70 -46.92 12.18
N HIS A 210 -2.02 -47.14 13.46
CA HIS A 210 -3.41 -47.07 13.94
C HIS A 210 -3.96 -45.63 13.94
N LEU A 211 -3.13 -44.64 14.28
CA LEU A 211 -3.49 -43.22 14.13
C LEU A 211 -3.76 -42.85 12.67
N GLY A 212 -2.96 -43.37 11.73
CA GLY A 212 -3.19 -43.14 10.29
C GLY A 212 -4.56 -43.63 9.83
N ARG A 213 -5.03 -44.79 10.33
CA ARG A 213 -6.40 -45.27 10.06
C ARG A 213 -7.47 -44.36 10.67
N CYS A 214 -7.20 -43.76 11.82
CA CYS A 214 -8.11 -42.79 12.43
C CYS A 214 -8.26 -41.53 11.54
N PHE A 215 -7.15 -40.95 11.10
CA PHE A 215 -7.18 -39.77 10.21
C PHE A 215 -7.82 -40.06 8.87
N GLU A 216 -7.54 -41.23 8.27
CA GLU A 216 -8.17 -41.62 7.01
C GLU A 216 -9.69 -41.76 7.14
N HIS A 217 -10.16 -42.33 8.25
CA HIS A 217 -11.59 -42.40 8.55
C HIS A 217 -12.23 -41.01 8.74
N LEU A 218 -11.51 -40.04 9.31
CA LEU A 218 -11.99 -38.65 9.36
C LEU A 218 -12.05 -38.02 7.97
N ARG A 219 -11.10 -38.31 7.07
CA ARG A 219 -11.14 -37.88 5.68
C ARG A 219 -12.35 -38.44 4.95
N GLU A 220 -12.58 -39.75 5.06
CA GLU A 220 -13.78 -40.40 4.51
C GLU A 220 -15.08 -39.78 5.05
N THR A 221 -15.08 -39.40 6.34
CA THR A 221 -16.23 -38.72 6.97
C THR A 221 -16.44 -37.33 6.36
N ARG A 222 -15.38 -36.54 6.15
CA ARG A 222 -15.44 -35.23 5.49
C ARG A 222 -15.94 -35.33 4.05
N GLU A 223 -15.47 -36.33 3.30
CA GLU A 223 -15.85 -36.54 1.90
C GLU A 223 -17.35 -36.88 1.72
N ARG A 224 -18.03 -37.38 2.75
CA ARG A 224 -19.49 -37.62 2.71
C ARG A 224 -20.32 -36.35 2.62
N PHE A 225 -19.83 -35.23 3.16
CA PHE A 225 -20.54 -33.94 3.12
C PHE A 225 -19.85 -32.90 2.22
N TYR A 226 -18.57 -33.10 1.90
CA TYR A 226 -17.84 -32.28 0.94
C TYR A 226 -16.75 -33.10 0.22
N PRO A 227 -17.07 -33.71 -0.94
CA PRO A 227 -16.16 -34.61 -1.65
C PRO A 227 -15.10 -33.90 -2.50
N MET A 228 -15.20 -32.58 -2.67
CA MET A 228 -14.27 -31.82 -3.51
C MET A 228 -12.91 -31.64 -2.82
N ASN A 229 -11.88 -31.40 -3.63
CA ASN A 229 -10.55 -31.05 -3.12
C ASN A 229 -10.61 -29.74 -2.33
N CYS A 230 -9.76 -29.68 -1.32
CA CYS A 230 -9.78 -28.72 -0.24
C CYS A 230 -8.34 -28.30 0.01
N TYR A 231 -8.07 -27.00 0.11
CA TYR A 231 -6.70 -26.49 0.28
C TYR A 231 -6.56 -25.67 1.57
N LEU A 232 -5.38 -25.80 2.19
CA LEU A 232 -4.91 -24.96 3.28
C LEU A 232 -3.66 -24.20 2.81
N ILE A 233 -3.71 -22.88 2.87
CA ILE A 233 -2.62 -22.01 2.42
C ILE A 233 -1.95 -21.43 3.67
N ASP A 234 -0.81 -22.02 4.08
CA ASP A 234 0.01 -21.50 5.19
C ASP A 234 0.75 -20.25 4.73
N ILE A 235 0.34 -19.09 5.23
CA ILE A 235 0.93 -17.79 5.00
C ILE A 235 1.73 -17.37 6.23
N CYS A 236 3.05 -17.28 6.06
CA CYS A 236 3.93 -16.66 7.03
C CYS A 236 4.10 -15.17 6.70
N ILE A 237 3.86 -14.31 7.69
CA ILE A 237 3.99 -12.85 7.59
C ILE A 237 5.01 -12.40 8.64
N PRO A 238 6.31 -12.32 8.30
CA PRO A 238 7.35 -11.82 9.19
C PRO A 238 7.15 -10.34 9.57
N GLY A 239 7.67 -9.96 10.74
CA GLY A 239 7.80 -8.55 11.12
C GLY A 239 8.90 -7.83 10.33
N ASP A 240 8.90 -6.49 10.34
CA ASP A 240 9.91 -5.66 9.63
C ASP A 240 11.35 -5.91 10.12
N ASP A 241 11.53 -6.30 11.39
CA ASP A 241 12.82 -6.58 12.04
C ASP A 241 12.99 -8.05 12.42
N GLU A 242 12.35 -8.96 11.69
CA GLU A 242 12.40 -10.40 12.01
C GLU A 242 13.83 -10.95 12.05
N ASP A 243 14.11 -11.84 13.01
CA ASP A 243 15.40 -12.52 13.14
C ASP A 243 15.58 -13.52 11.97
N PRO A 244 16.67 -13.40 11.17
CA PRO A 244 17.01 -14.36 10.13
C PRO A 244 17.04 -15.82 10.61
N ALA A 245 17.40 -16.07 11.89
CA ALA A 245 17.40 -17.41 12.45
C ALA A 245 15.99 -18.03 12.50
N ALA A 246 14.96 -17.23 12.82
CA ALA A 246 13.58 -17.68 12.82
C ALA A 246 13.10 -18.04 11.39
N ILE A 247 13.53 -17.26 10.40
CA ILE A 247 13.28 -17.55 8.99
C ILE A 247 13.99 -18.85 8.56
N GLN A 248 15.24 -19.07 8.99
CA GLN A 248 15.94 -20.30 8.68
C GLN A 248 15.21 -21.53 9.24
N SER A 249 14.87 -21.52 10.53
CA SER A 249 14.16 -22.63 11.16
C SER A 249 12.82 -22.91 10.49
N LEU A 250 12.14 -21.86 10.02
CA LEU A 250 10.92 -22.02 9.25
C LEU A 250 11.15 -22.75 7.92
N LEU A 251 12.20 -22.36 7.18
CA LEU A 251 12.52 -22.92 5.86
C LEU A 251 13.11 -24.33 5.92
N GLU A 252 13.65 -24.77 7.05
CA GLU A 252 14.13 -26.15 7.24
C GLU A 252 13.00 -27.19 7.19
N SER A 253 11.75 -26.79 7.48
CA SER A 253 10.58 -27.67 7.35
C SER A 253 10.30 -28.02 5.89
N PRO A 254 10.17 -29.30 5.48
CA PRO A 254 9.90 -29.70 4.09
C PRO A 254 8.48 -29.35 3.60
N ARG A 255 7.62 -28.73 4.41
CA ARG A 255 6.20 -28.50 4.08
C ARG A 255 5.99 -27.33 3.10
N PRO A 256 4.89 -27.33 2.33
CA PRO A 256 4.50 -26.18 1.51
C PRO A 256 4.34 -24.92 2.36
N LEU A 257 4.93 -23.82 1.91
CA LEU A 257 4.95 -22.54 2.62
C LEU A 257 4.73 -21.38 1.64
N ASN A 258 3.94 -20.39 2.06
CA ASN A 258 3.81 -19.11 1.38
C ASN A 258 4.40 -18.03 2.28
N LEU A 259 5.52 -17.45 1.89
CA LEU A 259 6.26 -16.48 2.69
C LEU A 259 6.06 -15.08 2.13
N PHE A 260 5.46 -14.19 2.93
CA PHE A 260 5.52 -12.75 2.65
C PHE A 260 6.91 -12.23 2.90
N ALA A 261 7.48 -11.54 1.91
CA ALA A 261 8.73 -10.81 2.09
C ALA A 261 8.86 -9.74 1.02
N THR A 262 9.28 -8.54 1.40
CA THR A 262 9.71 -7.51 0.47
C THR A 262 11.12 -7.80 -0.05
N GLY A 263 11.53 -7.12 -1.12
CA GLY A 263 12.93 -7.13 -1.55
C GLY A 263 13.88 -6.70 -0.42
N HIS A 264 13.49 -5.66 0.33
CA HIS A 264 14.25 -5.15 1.46
C HIS A 264 14.40 -6.16 2.61
N ASP A 265 13.32 -6.90 2.95
CA ASP A 265 13.35 -7.93 4.00
C ASP A 265 14.37 -9.01 3.64
N ILE A 266 14.31 -9.53 2.40
CA ILE A 266 15.21 -10.59 1.93
C ILE A 266 16.66 -10.11 1.90
N SER A 267 16.93 -8.92 1.35
CA SER A 267 18.28 -8.35 1.37
C SER A 267 18.82 -8.24 2.80
N THR A 268 18.01 -7.73 3.73
CA THR A 268 18.40 -7.58 5.14
C THR A 268 18.69 -8.92 5.82
N TRP A 269 17.89 -9.95 5.55
CA TRP A 269 18.13 -11.30 6.09
C TRP A 269 19.39 -11.92 5.53
N LEU A 270 19.65 -11.77 4.22
CA LEU A 270 20.84 -12.31 3.56
C LEU A 270 22.13 -11.63 4.00
N ASP A 271 22.09 -10.32 4.25
CA ASP A 271 23.24 -9.57 4.76
C ASP A 271 23.66 -10.06 6.16
N ARG A 272 22.67 -10.37 7.01
CA ARG A 272 22.91 -10.92 8.35
C ARG A 272 23.23 -12.42 8.33
N GLN A 273 22.66 -13.16 7.38
CA GLN A 273 22.80 -14.61 7.28
C GLN A 273 22.87 -15.11 5.82
N PRO A 274 24.06 -15.08 5.19
CA PRO A 274 24.22 -15.40 3.76
C PRO A 274 23.78 -16.82 3.36
N GLY A 275 23.83 -17.79 4.29
CA GLY A 275 23.43 -19.18 4.06
C GLY A 275 21.96 -19.36 3.68
N LEU A 276 21.09 -18.40 4.01
CA LEU A 276 19.67 -18.41 3.64
C LEU A 276 19.44 -18.38 2.13
N SER A 277 20.36 -17.80 1.34
CA SER A 277 20.20 -17.67 -0.11
C SER A 277 20.04 -19.02 -0.80
N THR A 278 20.88 -20.00 -0.43
CA THR A 278 20.81 -21.36 -0.98
C THR A 278 19.51 -22.05 -0.56
N LEU A 279 19.11 -21.90 0.71
CA LEU A 279 17.89 -22.51 1.23
C LEU A 279 16.64 -21.98 0.52
N ILE A 280 16.53 -20.65 0.36
CA ILE A 280 15.43 -20.02 -0.38
C ILE A 280 15.41 -20.53 -1.83
N ARG A 281 16.56 -20.51 -2.51
CA ARG A 281 16.68 -20.97 -3.90
C ARG A 281 16.22 -22.40 -4.08
N ASP A 282 16.73 -23.33 -3.27
CA ASP A 282 16.44 -24.75 -3.37
C ASP A 282 14.95 -25.04 -3.12
N ARG A 283 14.35 -24.33 -2.17
CA ARG A 283 12.92 -24.48 -1.84
C ARG A 283 11.96 -23.88 -2.85
N VAL A 284 12.32 -22.75 -3.44
CA VAL A 284 11.56 -22.18 -4.56
C VAL A 284 11.64 -23.13 -5.75
N ALA A 285 12.83 -23.64 -6.07
CA ALA A 285 13.03 -24.59 -7.16
C ALA A 285 12.28 -25.92 -6.95
N SER A 286 12.11 -26.37 -5.70
CA SER A 286 11.32 -27.58 -5.39
C SER A 286 9.80 -27.36 -5.39
N GLY A 287 9.33 -26.11 -5.56
CA GLY A 287 7.92 -25.74 -5.51
C GLY A 287 7.30 -25.78 -4.10
N GLN A 288 8.11 -25.98 -3.07
CA GLN A 288 7.63 -26.07 -1.69
C GLN A 288 7.66 -24.73 -0.96
N LEU A 289 8.30 -23.70 -1.52
CA LEU A 289 8.24 -22.32 -1.04
C LEU A 289 7.71 -21.43 -2.15
N CYS A 290 6.61 -20.73 -1.87
CA CYS A 290 6.11 -19.64 -2.69
C CYS A 290 6.46 -18.31 -2.01
N LEU A 291 7.21 -17.46 -2.71
CA LEU A 291 7.47 -16.10 -2.24
C LEU A 291 6.31 -15.20 -2.68
N LEU A 292 5.58 -14.68 -1.69
CA LEU A 292 4.58 -13.63 -1.86
C LEU A 292 5.29 -12.28 -1.74
N THR A 293 5.71 -11.73 -2.89
CA THR A 293 6.63 -10.60 -2.97
C THR A 293 6.35 -9.78 -4.22
N GLY A 294 6.89 -8.57 -4.32
CA GLY A 294 6.77 -7.80 -5.55
C GLY A 294 7.09 -6.32 -5.41
N HIS A 295 7.32 -5.87 -4.18
CA HIS A 295 7.83 -4.54 -3.89
C HIS A 295 9.09 -4.65 -3.05
N ASP A 296 10.03 -3.75 -3.29
CA ASP A 296 11.27 -3.66 -2.54
C ASP A 296 10.99 -3.00 -1.18
N SER A 297 10.26 -1.88 -1.19
CA SER A 297 9.98 -1.05 0.00
C SER A 297 8.48 -0.85 0.28
N GLU A 298 7.59 -1.45 -0.51
CA GLU A 298 6.12 -1.26 -0.44
C GLU A 298 5.72 0.22 -0.46
N THR A 299 6.19 0.94 -1.48
CA THR A 299 5.89 2.37 -1.67
C THR A 299 4.38 2.66 -1.75
N ARG A 300 3.99 3.92 -1.48
CA ARG A 300 2.58 4.35 -1.44
C ARG A 300 2.03 4.57 -2.85
N SER A 301 1.75 3.48 -3.56
CA SER A 301 1.39 3.49 -5.00
C SER A 301 0.23 4.44 -5.36
N SER A 302 -0.74 4.66 -4.46
CA SER A 302 -1.86 5.59 -4.70
C SER A 302 -1.46 7.08 -4.62
N LEU A 303 -0.38 7.40 -3.90
CA LEU A 303 0.16 8.76 -3.74
C LEU A 303 1.39 9.01 -4.63
N GLY A 304 2.07 7.95 -5.06
CA GLY A 304 3.26 7.97 -5.90
C GLY A 304 2.95 8.10 -7.40
N SER A 305 4.01 8.24 -8.19
CA SER A 305 3.93 8.18 -9.65
C SER A 305 3.98 6.73 -10.17
N MET A 306 3.59 6.54 -11.43
CA MET A 306 3.81 5.28 -12.15
C MET A 306 5.29 4.87 -12.11
N ALA A 307 6.21 5.81 -12.34
CA ALA A 307 7.65 5.57 -12.34
C ALA A 307 8.15 5.02 -10.99
N ALA A 308 7.73 5.62 -9.86
CA ALA A 308 8.12 5.15 -8.53
C ALA A 308 7.66 3.71 -8.26
N THR A 309 6.43 3.38 -8.67
CA THR A 309 5.89 2.02 -8.48
C THR A 309 6.61 1.00 -9.38
N VAL A 310 6.87 1.37 -10.63
CA VAL A 310 7.65 0.55 -11.58
C VAL A 310 9.04 0.27 -11.04
N ASP A 311 9.70 1.26 -10.46
CA ASP A 311 11.04 1.10 -9.89
C ASP A 311 11.07 0.23 -8.64
N ASP A 312 10.09 0.38 -7.76
CA ASP A 312 9.94 -0.45 -6.56
C ASP A 312 9.76 -1.93 -6.91
N ILE A 313 8.93 -2.21 -7.93
CA ILE A 313 8.75 -3.57 -8.46
C ILE A 313 10.03 -4.08 -9.13
N ARG A 314 10.71 -3.24 -9.93
CA ARG A 314 11.95 -3.59 -10.62
C ARG A 314 13.07 -3.96 -9.65
N ARG A 315 13.30 -3.16 -8.59
CA ARG A 315 14.32 -3.46 -7.57
C ARG A 315 14.02 -4.79 -6.87
N CYS A 316 12.77 -5.01 -6.48
CA CYS A 316 12.35 -6.29 -5.92
C CYS A 316 12.65 -7.44 -6.86
N ARG A 317 12.27 -7.31 -8.15
CA ARG A 317 12.55 -8.32 -9.17
C ARG A 317 14.03 -8.63 -9.27
N ASP A 318 14.89 -7.61 -9.33
CA ASP A 318 16.34 -7.79 -9.45
C ASP A 318 16.91 -8.55 -8.25
N ILE A 319 16.49 -8.18 -7.02
CA ILE A 319 16.86 -8.86 -5.77
C ILE A 319 16.43 -10.32 -5.83
N ILE A 320 15.13 -10.60 -6.05
CA ILE A 320 14.59 -11.97 -6.05
C ILE A 320 15.23 -12.83 -7.14
N THR A 321 15.47 -12.27 -8.33
CA THR A 321 16.11 -12.98 -9.45
C THR A 321 17.55 -13.35 -9.10
N SER A 322 18.29 -12.47 -8.42
CA SER A 322 19.65 -12.78 -7.97
C SER A 322 19.69 -13.93 -6.93
N VAL A 323 18.69 -13.98 -6.05
CA VAL A 323 18.59 -14.95 -4.95
C VAL A 323 18.10 -16.31 -5.44
N THR A 324 17.02 -16.34 -6.22
CA THR A 324 16.33 -17.58 -6.61
C THR A 324 16.75 -18.09 -7.99
N GLY A 325 17.35 -17.25 -8.82
CA GLY A 325 17.65 -17.54 -10.22
C GLY A 325 16.46 -17.36 -11.18
N SER A 326 15.27 -17.03 -10.66
CA SER A 326 14.06 -16.75 -11.43
C SER A 326 13.36 -15.49 -10.91
N PRO A 327 12.57 -14.81 -11.75
CA PRO A 327 11.81 -13.66 -11.28
C PRO A 327 10.71 -14.04 -10.27
N PRO A 328 10.25 -13.07 -9.45
CA PRO A 328 9.09 -13.29 -8.59
C PRO A 328 7.84 -13.55 -9.43
N ARG A 329 7.01 -14.50 -8.99
CA ARG A 329 5.81 -14.96 -9.72
C ARG A 329 4.50 -14.60 -9.00
N HIS A 330 4.53 -14.38 -7.69
CA HIS A 330 3.33 -14.19 -6.88
C HIS A 330 3.42 -12.88 -6.11
N TRP A 331 2.57 -11.94 -6.49
CA TRP A 331 2.53 -10.60 -5.93
C TRP A 331 1.76 -10.56 -4.61
N ALA A 332 2.32 -9.91 -3.61
CA ALA A 332 1.59 -9.50 -2.42
C ALA A 332 2.30 -8.34 -1.73
N ARG A 333 1.59 -7.68 -0.81
CA ARG A 333 2.13 -6.61 0.03
C ARG A 333 1.49 -6.61 1.42
N ARG A 334 2.24 -6.19 2.44
CA ARG A 334 1.79 -6.04 3.83
C ARG A 334 1.09 -4.69 4.02
N ARG A 335 1.71 -3.61 3.54
CA ARG A 335 1.16 -2.25 3.62
C ARG A 335 0.22 -1.96 2.46
N TYR A 336 -0.68 -1.00 2.62
CA TYR A 336 -1.70 -0.64 1.66
C TYR A 336 -1.03 -0.05 0.42
N GLY A 337 -1.62 -0.29 -0.75
CA GLY A 337 -1.27 0.40 -1.98
C GLY A 337 -1.78 -0.34 -3.21
N MET A 338 -2.96 -0.92 -3.06
CA MET A 338 -3.70 -1.51 -4.17
C MET A 338 -4.36 -0.39 -4.98
N THR A 339 -4.28 -0.51 -6.29
CA THR A 339 -4.98 0.36 -7.26
C THR A 339 -5.60 -0.52 -8.33
N ALA A 340 -6.67 -0.06 -8.98
CA ALA A 340 -7.33 -0.86 -10.01
C ALA A 340 -6.42 -1.14 -11.22
N SER A 341 -5.42 -0.29 -11.50
CA SER A 341 -4.47 -0.48 -12.60
C SER A 341 -3.30 -1.42 -12.28
N LEU A 342 -3.20 -1.96 -11.07
CA LEU A 342 -2.05 -2.78 -10.70
C LEU A 342 -1.91 -4.08 -11.54
N PRO A 343 -2.98 -4.81 -11.92
CA PRO A 343 -2.84 -5.99 -12.78
C PRO A 343 -2.09 -5.72 -14.09
N THR A 344 -2.23 -4.55 -14.68
CA THR A 344 -1.46 -4.12 -15.87
C THR A 344 0.04 -4.15 -15.61
N LEU A 345 0.47 -3.59 -14.47
CA LEU A 345 1.88 -3.57 -14.07
C LEU A 345 2.38 -4.98 -13.73
N LEU A 346 1.60 -5.74 -12.96
CA LEU A 346 1.97 -7.10 -12.57
C LEU A 346 2.17 -7.99 -13.81
N GLN A 347 1.26 -7.90 -14.79
CA GLN A 347 1.43 -8.62 -16.05
C GLN A 347 2.65 -8.13 -16.85
N HIS A 348 2.91 -6.82 -16.89
CA HIS A 348 4.09 -6.27 -17.56
C HIS A 348 5.41 -6.82 -16.97
N PHE A 349 5.44 -7.04 -15.66
CA PHE A 349 6.56 -7.63 -14.93
C PHE A 349 6.52 -9.17 -14.87
N GLY A 350 5.54 -9.83 -15.51
CA GLY A 350 5.48 -11.29 -15.60
C GLY A 350 5.06 -11.99 -14.30
N PHE A 351 4.34 -11.31 -13.41
CA PHE A 351 3.67 -11.98 -12.29
C PHE A 351 2.51 -12.84 -12.80
N GLU A 352 2.27 -13.96 -12.13
CA GLU A 352 1.26 -14.95 -12.50
C GLU A 352 0.05 -14.93 -11.56
N SER A 353 0.27 -14.56 -10.29
CA SER A 353 -0.81 -14.38 -9.33
C SER A 353 -0.58 -13.21 -8.38
N ALA A 354 -1.64 -12.82 -7.68
CA ALA A 354 -1.65 -11.74 -6.70
C ALA A 354 -2.46 -12.13 -5.44
N MET A 355 -2.12 -11.52 -4.32
CA MET A 355 -2.97 -11.50 -3.14
C MET A 355 -3.61 -10.11 -3.03
N HIS A 356 -4.92 -10.04 -3.32
CA HIS A 356 -5.73 -8.83 -3.25
C HIS A 356 -6.35 -8.71 -1.86
N VAL A 357 -5.51 -8.45 -0.86
CA VAL A 357 -5.91 -8.26 0.54
C VAL A 357 -5.09 -7.13 1.12
N ALA A 358 -5.74 -6.15 1.76
CA ALA A 358 -5.01 -5.21 2.62
C ALA A 358 -4.83 -5.85 3.99
N LEU A 359 -3.58 -5.99 4.44
CA LEU A 359 -3.25 -6.47 5.79
C LEU A 359 -3.12 -5.30 6.78
N ASP A 360 -3.12 -4.09 6.28
CA ASP A 360 -3.31 -2.85 7.03
C ASP A 360 -4.66 -2.20 6.72
N ASP A 361 -5.01 -1.15 7.46
CA ASP A 361 -6.25 -0.39 7.25
C ASP A 361 -6.40 0.11 5.80
N GLY A 362 -7.61 0.51 5.42
CA GLY A 362 -7.89 1.10 4.10
C GLY A 362 -9.24 0.68 3.57
N LEU A 363 -9.69 1.32 2.49
CA LEU A 363 -10.88 0.89 1.77
C LEU A 363 -10.44 0.22 0.46
N TYR A 364 -10.91 -0.99 0.24
CA TYR A 364 -10.69 -1.76 -0.97
C TYR A 364 -11.88 -2.70 -1.19
N PRO A 365 -12.09 -3.23 -2.40
CA PRO A 365 -13.08 -4.28 -2.62
C PRO A 365 -12.76 -5.52 -1.76
N ASP A 366 -13.64 -5.82 -0.81
CA ASP A 366 -13.42 -6.81 0.24
C ASP A 366 -14.18 -8.12 0.01
N ARG A 367 -14.70 -8.32 -1.21
CA ARG A 367 -15.36 -9.58 -1.57
C ARG A 367 -14.37 -10.72 -1.54
N GLU A 368 -14.52 -11.60 -0.57
CA GLU A 368 -13.63 -12.75 -0.37
C GLU A 368 -13.84 -13.83 -1.44
N ARG A 369 -12.74 -14.21 -2.10
CA ARG A 369 -12.66 -15.32 -3.06
C ARG A 369 -11.41 -16.12 -2.79
N SER A 370 -11.52 -17.45 -2.85
CA SER A 370 -10.33 -18.30 -2.85
C SER A 370 -9.46 -18.04 -4.08
N GLN A 371 -10.08 -17.86 -5.25
CA GLN A 371 -9.44 -17.48 -6.51
C GLN A 371 -10.43 -16.72 -7.42
N PHE A 372 -9.94 -15.69 -8.12
CA PHE A 372 -10.66 -14.96 -9.18
C PHE A 372 -9.65 -14.34 -10.17
N ASP A 373 -10.11 -13.76 -11.28
CA ASP A 373 -9.26 -12.99 -12.18
C ASP A 373 -9.43 -11.50 -11.90
N TRP A 374 -8.42 -10.88 -11.28
CA TRP A 374 -8.42 -9.45 -10.99
C TRP A 374 -8.10 -8.67 -12.26
N GLN A 375 -9.08 -7.93 -12.78
CA GLN A 375 -8.98 -7.22 -14.05
C GLN A 375 -8.77 -5.72 -13.88
N ALA A 376 -7.76 -5.19 -14.58
CA ALA A 376 -7.45 -3.77 -14.69
C ALA A 376 -8.32 -3.04 -15.74
N PRO A 377 -8.37 -1.69 -15.70
CA PRO A 377 -9.15 -0.90 -16.66
C PRO A 377 -8.81 -1.10 -18.14
N ASP A 378 -7.55 -1.43 -18.45
CA ASP A 378 -7.06 -1.71 -19.81
C ASP A 378 -7.42 -3.12 -20.32
N GLY A 379 -8.00 -3.96 -19.45
CA GLY A 379 -8.38 -5.34 -19.73
C GLY A 379 -7.35 -6.39 -19.30
N SER A 380 -6.14 -6.00 -18.87
CA SER A 380 -5.17 -6.92 -18.28
C SER A 380 -5.75 -7.60 -17.05
N SER A 381 -5.44 -8.88 -16.88
CA SER A 381 -5.97 -9.69 -15.77
C SER A 381 -4.90 -10.58 -15.18
N ILE A 382 -4.94 -10.77 -13.86
CA ILE A 382 -4.05 -11.68 -13.13
C ILE A 382 -4.86 -12.58 -12.20
N ALA A 383 -4.41 -13.82 -11.98
CA ALA A 383 -4.98 -14.69 -10.95
C ALA A 383 -4.88 -13.99 -9.59
N ALA A 384 -5.93 -13.99 -8.78
CA ALA A 384 -5.87 -13.36 -7.48
C ALA A 384 -6.66 -14.13 -6.42
N ALA A 385 -6.24 -14.01 -5.16
CA ALA A 385 -7.01 -14.41 -3.99
C ALA A 385 -7.30 -13.18 -3.13
N SER A 386 -8.55 -13.05 -2.66
CA SER A 386 -9.00 -11.93 -1.80
C SER A 386 -9.53 -12.40 -0.44
N ARG A 387 -9.51 -13.71 -0.17
CA ARG A 387 -9.95 -14.25 1.11
C ARG A 387 -8.99 -13.83 2.23
N ILE A 388 -9.53 -13.15 3.24
CA ILE A 388 -8.75 -12.63 4.37
C ILE A 388 -8.20 -13.81 5.18
N PRO A 389 -6.87 -13.91 5.37
CA PRO A 389 -6.26 -14.99 6.13
C PRO A 389 -6.73 -15.05 7.58
N LEU A 390 -7.01 -16.26 8.05
CA LEU A 390 -7.33 -16.53 9.44
C LEU A 390 -6.06 -16.49 10.31
N ALA A 391 -6.02 -15.64 11.32
CA ALA A 391 -4.90 -15.56 12.25
C ALA A 391 -4.82 -16.81 13.17
N ILE A 392 -4.04 -17.81 12.78
CA ILE A 392 -3.98 -19.13 13.44
C ILE A 392 -3.09 -19.15 14.69
N ASP A 393 -2.27 -18.10 14.88
CA ASP A 393 -1.48 -17.91 16.09
C ASP A 393 -2.32 -17.53 17.32
N SER A 394 -3.60 -17.16 17.11
CA SER A 394 -4.55 -16.87 18.20
C SER A 394 -5.57 -18.01 18.36
N ALA A 395 -5.86 -18.35 19.60
CA ALA A 395 -6.92 -19.29 19.97
C ALA A 395 -8.28 -18.79 19.48
N SER A 396 -8.53 -17.50 19.67
CA SER A 396 -9.76 -16.83 19.23
C SER A 396 -9.93 -16.94 17.71
N GLY A 397 -8.83 -16.77 16.96
CA GLY A 397 -8.82 -16.96 15.51
C GLY A 397 -9.06 -18.42 15.11
N PHE A 398 -8.35 -19.38 15.70
CA PHE A 398 -8.52 -20.80 15.37
C PHE A 398 -9.91 -21.33 15.70
N LEU A 399 -10.59 -20.77 16.71
CA LEU A 399 -11.97 -21.13 17.05
C LEU A 399 -12.96 -20.87 15.90
N ARG A 400 -12.66 -19.89 15.04
CA ARG A 400 -13.46 -19.53 13.85
C ARG A 400 -13.15 -20.37 12.62
N PHE A 401 -12.24 -21.35 12.71
CA PHE A 401 -11.77 -22.16 11.57
C PHE A 401 -12.90 -22.79 10.77
N ALA A 402 -13.81 -23.52 11.44
CA ALA A 402 -14.91 -24.21 10.75
C ALA A 402 -15.87 -23.24 10.05
N ASP A 403 -16.14 -22.08 10.64
CA ASP A 403 -17.02 -21.07 10.06
C ASP A 403 -16.42 -20.48 8.79
N ARG A 404 -15.17 -20.01 8.89
CA ARG A 404 -14.42 -19.42 7.77
C ARG A 404 -14.19 -20.41 6.65
N TYR A 405 -13.99 -21.68 6.99
CA TYR A 405 -13.81 -22.70 5.97
C TYR A 405 -15.13 -23.12 5.32
N ASN A 406 -16.23 -23.13 6.08
CA ASN A 406 -17.56 -23.31 5.52
C ASN A 406 -17.93 -22.20 4.53
N GLU A 407 -17.62 -20.93 4.82
CA GLU A 407 -17.79 -19.81 3.87
C GLU A 407 -17.11 -20.11 2.52
N SER A 408 -15.85 -20.55 2.56
CA SER A 408 -15.11 -20.98 1.36
C SER A 408 -15.78 -22.15 0.63
N MET A 409 -16.22 -23.18 1.35
CA MET A 409 -16.93 -24.33 0.76
C MET A 409 -18.34 -24.00 0.22
N GLN A 410 -18.92 -22.86 0.59
CA GLN A 410 -20.22 -22.39 0.09
C GLN A 410 -20.06 -21.49 -1.14
N ASP A 411 -19.09 -20.58 -1.10
CA ASP A 411 -19.00 -19.48 -2.06
C ASP A 411 -18.02 -19.73 -3.21
N ASP A 412 -17.01 -20.58 -3.00
CA ASP A 412 -15.92 -20.81 -3.94
C ASP A 412 -16.11 -22.11 -4.75
N THR A 413 -15.60 -22.10 -5.99
CA THR A 413 -15.56 -23.30 -6.84
C THR A 413 -14.56 -24.33 -6.32
N THR A 414 -13.45 -23.85 -5.74
CA THR A 414 -12.43 -24.64 -5.07
C THR A 414 -12.22 -24.04 -3.68
N ALA A 415 -12.56 -24.81 -2.64
CA ALA A 415 -12.44 -24.36 -1.27
C ALA A 415 -10.96 -24.26 -0.86
N ALA A 416 -10.53 -23.05 -0.51
CA ALA A 416 -9.25 -22.79 0.14
C ALA A 416 -9.46 -21.97 1.42
N LEU A 417 -8.75 -22.35 2.48
CA LEU A 417 -8.60 -21.53 3.68
C LEU A 417 -7.17 -21.01 3.75
N PHE A 418 -7.04 -19.70 3.91
CA PHE A 418 -5.77 -19.03 4.11
C PHE A 418 -5.56 -18.88 5.61
N VAL A 419 -4.41 -19.32 6.12
CA VAL A 419 -4.05 -19.20 7.54
C VAL A 419 -2.80 -18.34 7.64
N ALA A 420 -2.85 -17.30 8.48
CA ALA A 420 -1.75 -16.38 8.71
C ALA A 420 -1.09 -16.62 10.07
N ARG A 421 0.24 -16.57 10.07
CA ARG A 421 1.08 -16.70 11.26
C ARG A 421 2.38 -15.91 11.17
N LEU A 422 3.03 -15.72 12.31
CA LEU A 422 4.42 -15.31 12.42
C LEU A 422 5.38 -16.49 12.15
N PRO A 423 6.69 -16.24 11.96
CA PRO A 423 7.68 -17.31 11.82
C PRO A 423 7.74 -18.23 13.03
N ALA A 424 7.77 -17.65 14.24
CA ALA A 424 7.69 -18.40 15.49
C ALA A 424 6.22 -18.60 15.92
N LEU A 425 5.79 -19.87 15.94
CA LEU A 425 4.43 -20.23 16.35
C LEU A 425 4.20 -19.94 17.83
N ARG A 426 3.07 -19.30 18.12
CA ARG A 426 2.62 -19.09 19.51
C ARG A 426 1.63 -20.14 19.97
N SER A 427 1.04 -20.87 19.02
CA SER A 427 -0.03 -21.82 19.28
C SER A 427 0.28 -23.22 18.73
N PRO A 428 -0.34 -24.27 19.29
CA PRO A 428 -0.08 -25.63 18.85
C PRO A 428 -0.92 -26.06 17.63
N TRP A 429 -1.98 -25.33 17.28
CA TRP A 429 -3.00 -25.83 16.35
C TRP A 429 -2.51 -25.97 14.91
N LEU A 430 -1.63 -25.09 14.42
CA LEU A 430 -1.05 -25.29 13.09
C LEU A 430 -0.17 -26.55 13.05
N ARG A 431 0.57 -26.83 14.12
CA ARG A 431 1.33 -28.09 14.25
C ARG A 431 0.39 -29.29 14.24
N ASP A 432 -0.74 -29.22 14.95
CA ASP A 432 -1.77 -30.27 14.93
C ASP A 432 -2.31 -30.51 13.50
N LEU A 433 -2.64 -29.45 12.77
CA LEU A 433 -3.09 -29.54 11.37
C LEU A 433 -2.04 -30.20 10.49
N HIS A 434 -0.78 -29.81 10.64
CA HIS A 434 0.31 -30.40 9.89
C HIS A 434 0.55 -31.89 10.21
N ILE A 435 0.42 -32.28 11.49
CA ILE A 435 0.53 -33.69 11.88
C ILE A 435 -0.57 -34.50 11.20
N ALA A 436 -1.82 -34.02 11.25
CA ALA A 436 -2.95 -34.68 10.61
C ALA A 436 -2.76 -34.80 9.10
N ALA A 437 -2.34 -33.72 8.43
CA ALA A 437 -2.06 -33.70 6.99
C ALA A 437 -0.93 -34.67 6.59
N GLY A 438 -0.01 -34.99 7.51
CA GLY A 438 1.01 -36.03 7.30
C GLY A 438 0.44 -37.46 7.21
N TYR A 439 -0.79 -37.68 7.68
CA TYR A 439 -1.51 -38.95 7.53
C TYR A 439 -2.53 -38.91 6.41
N ALA A 440 -3.41 -37.91 6.41
CA ALA A 440 -4.49 -37.76 5.45
C ALA A 440 -4.94 -36.29 5.39
N PRO A 441 -5.29 -35.74 4.20
CA PRO A 441 -5.80 -34.38 4.05
C PRO A 441 -7.28 -34.28 4.50
N VAL A 442 -7.51 -34.46 5.81
CA VAL A 442 -8.85 -34.45 6.41
C VAL A 442 -9.53 -33.10 6.17
N LEU A 443 -8.85 -32.02 6.55
CA LEU A 443 -9.31 -30.63 6.41
C LEU A 443 -8.72 -29.94 5.17
N GLY A 444 -8.17 -30.71 4.22
CA GLY A 444 -7.52 -30.20 3.02
C GLY A 444 -6.02 -30.43 2.98
N GLU A 445 -5.46 -30.25 1.80
CA GLU A 445 -4.03 -30.37 1.50
C GLU A 445 -3.34 -29.02 1.74
N PHE A 446 -2.18 -29.04 2.41
CA PHE A 446 -1.32 -27.85 2.47
C PHE A 446 -0.73 -27.59 1.09
N ALA A 447 -0.86 -26.36 0.60
CA ALA A 447 -0.47 -26.00 -0.75
C ALA A 447 0.16 -24.60 -0.82
N THR A 448 0.96 -24.39 -1.86
CA THR A 448 1.43 -23.07 -2.26
C THR A 448 0.36 -22.33 -3.07
N MET A 449 0.46 -21.01 -3.14
CA MET A 449 -0.38 -20.17 -4.00
C MET A 449 -0.28 -20.63 -5.46
N GLU A 450 0.93 -20.98 -5.93
CA GLU A 450 1.15 -21.56 -7.25
C GLU A 450 0.28 -22.80 -7.50
N THR A 451 0.27 -23.74 -6.54
CA THR A 451 -0.54 -24.97 -6.64
C THR A 451 -2.03 -24.65 -6.72
N LEU A 452 -2.51 -23.69 -5.91
CA LEU A 452 -3.90 -23.26 -5.90
C LEU A 452 -4.30 -22.57 -7.22
N CYS A 453 -3.46 -21.70 -7.77
CA CYS A 453 -3.71 -21.04 -9.05
C CYS A 453 -3.76 -22.05 -10.21
N HIS A 454 -2.89 -23.06 -10.21
CA HIS A 454 -2.94 -24.13 -11.20
C HIS A 454 -4.21 -24.98 -11.06
N ALA A 455 -4.62 -25.32 -9.83
CA ALA A 455 -5.83 -26.11 -9.58
C ALA A 455 -7.13 -25.41 -10.01
N THR A 456 -7.11 -24.08 -10.13
CA THR A 456 -8.29 -23.24 -10.42
C THR A 456 -8.23 -22.57 -11.80
N GLY A 457 -7.21 -22.90 -12.61
CA GLY A 457 -6.85 -22.16 -13.84
C GLY A 457 -8.00 -21.91 -14.84
N GLY A 458 -9.04 -22.75 -14.86
CA GLY A 458 -10.19 -22.66 -15.77
C GLY A 458 -11.55 -22.36 -15.14
N SER A 459 -11.63 -22.10 -13.83
CA SER A 459 -12.90 -21.87 -13.11
C SER A 459 -13.05 -20.47 -12.50
N ARG A 460 -12.05 -19.60 -12.72
CA ARG A 460 -12.01 -18.23 -12.20
C ARG A 460 -12.99 -17.31 -12.92
N LEU A 461 -13.57 -16.39 -12.17
CA LEU A 461 -14.42 -15.33 -12.70
C LEU A 461 -13.61 -14.03 -12.74
N ALA A 462 -13.70 -13.32 -13.86
CA ALA A 462 -13.11 -11.98 -13.98
C ALA A 462 -13.93 -10.97 -13.17
N GLU A 463 -13.26 -10.27 -12.26
CA GLU A 463 -13.83 -9.19 -11.46
C GLU A 463 -13.01 -7.90 -11.72
N ARG A 464 -13.71 -6.86 -12.17
CA ARG A 464 -13.15 -5.53 -12.44
C ARG A 464 -13.64 -4.57 -11.37
N TYR A 465 -12.70 -3.82 -10.80
CA TYR A 465 -12.98 -2.82 -9.78
C TYR A 465 -12.65 -1.42 -10.28
N GLU A 466 -13.39 -0.43 -9.78
CA GLU A 466 -13.17 0.97 -10.07
C GLU A 466 -12.16 1.59 -9.10
N HIS A 467 -11.39 2.58 -9.57
CA HIS A 467 -10.45 3.30 -8.70
C HIS A 467 -11.11 3.97 -7.49
N SER A 468 -12.41 4.28 -7.55
CA SER A 468 -13.14 4.87 -6.42
C SER A 468 -13.39 3.92 -5.25
N GLU A 469 -13.21 2.62 -5.46
CA GLU A 469 -13.33 1.59 -4.42
C GLU A 469 -12.04 1.46 -3.58
N TYR A 470 -10.96 2.12 -4.00
CA TYR A 470 -9.66 2.12 -3.33
C TYR A 470 -9.39 3.48 -2.67
N LEU A 471 -9.10 3.48 -1.38
CA LEU A 471 -8.66 4.65 -0.61
C LEU A 471 -7.67 4.23 0.48
N ALA A 472 -6.50 4.86 0.49
CA ALA A 472 -5.44 4.48 1.41
C ALA A 472 -5.67 5.08 2.81
N PRO A 473 -5.14 4.44 3.87
CA PRO A 473 -5.24 4.92 5.24
C PRO A 473 -4.23 6.04 5.58
N PHE A 474 -3.33 6.39 4.66
CA PHE A 474 -2.12 7.19 4.94
C PHE A 474 -2.39 8.56 5.57
N LEU A 475 -3.46 9.25 5.20
CA LEU A 475 -3.81 10.53 5.83
C LEU A 475 -4.11 10.35 7.33
N ILE A 476 -4.88 9.32 7.67
CA ILE A 476 -5.26 9.04 9.06
C ILE A 476 -4.02 8.55 9.82
N GLN A 477 -3.26 7.62 9.24
CA GLN A 477 -2.04 7.08 9.84
C GLN A 477 -1.02 8.17 10.14
N SER A 478 -0.63 9.00 9.16
CA SER A 478 0.32 10.10 9.38
C SER A 478 -0.20 11.14 10.38
N SER A 479 -1.51 11.44 10.36
CA SER A 479 -2.14 12.34 11.32
C SER A 479 -2.16 11.78 12.74
N VAL A 480 -2.35 10.47 12.95
CA VAL A 480 -2.46 9.85 14.29
C VAL A 480 -1.08 9.47 14.82
N LEU A 481 -0.28 8.78 14.01
CA LEU A 481 1.02 8.21 14.36
C LEU A 481 2.17 9.22 14.24
N LYS A 482 1.92 10.39 13.60
CA LYS A 482 2.91 11.46 13.40
C LYS A 482 4.18 11.00 12.68
N THR A 483 4.04 10.08 11.73
CA THR A 483 5.18 9.51 10.98
C THR A 483 5.80 10.50 9.99
N GLU A 484 5.00 11.42 9.46
CA GLU A 484 5.39 12.49 8.54
C GLU A 484 4.39 13.66 8.63
N PRO A 485 4.72 14.86 8.12
CA PRO A 485 3.72 15.89 7.83
C PRO A 485 2.68 15.36 6.83
N PRO A 486 1.39 15.22 7.21
CA PRO A 486 0.45 14.42 6.43
C PRO A 486 0.24 14.88 4.98
N VAL A 487 0.24 16.18 4.72
CA VAL A 487 -0.02 16.74 3.37
C VAL A 487 1.28 17.04 2.63
N SER A 488 2.26 17.65 3.30
CA SER A 488 3.53 18.06 2.66
C SER A 488 4.55 16.92 2.51
N GLY A 489 4.53 15.91 3.37
CA GLY A 489 5.42 14.74 3.29
C GLY A 489 5.27 13.99 1.96
N PRO A 490 4.05 13.53 1.59
CA PRO A 490 3.82 12.92 0.27
C PRO A 490 4.12 13.86 -0.90
N ALA A 491 3.83 15.16 -0.75
CA ALA A 491 4.07 16.14 -1.80
C ALA A 491 5.57 16.33 -2.10
N ILE A 492 6.42 16.38 -1.07
CA ILE A 492 7.88 16.45 -1.23
C ILE A 492 8.38 15.21 -1.96
N LEU A 493 7.97 14.01 -1.55
CA LEU A 493 8.38 12.77 -2.21
C LEU A 493 7.95 12.72 -3.68
N ARG A 494 6.72 13.16 -4.00
CA ARG A 494 6.26 13.29 -5.39
C ARG A 494 7.12 14.25 -6.22
N GLN A 495 7.54 15.37 -5.63
CA GLN A 495 8.41 16.36 -6.28
C GLN A 495 9.84 15.83 -6.50
N LEU A 496 10.42 15.13 -5.51
CA LEU A 496 11.74 14.49 -5.63
C LEU A 496 11.75 13.48 -6.77
N VAL A 497 10.75 12.59 -6.81
CA VAL A 497 10.61 11.61 -7.90
C VAL A 497 10.42 12.31 -9.24
N GLN A 498 9.60 13.36 -9.35
CA GLN A 498 9.44 14.06 -10.63
C GLN A 498 10.73 14.74 -11.10
N ARG A 499 11.51 15.30 -10.17
CA ARG A 499 12.81 15.90 -10.50
C ARG A 499 13.82 14.85 -10.93
N LEU A 500 13.84 13.69 -10.29
CA LEU A 500 14.63 12.53 -10.71
C LEU A 500 14.27 12.11 -12.15
N GLU A 501 12.98 11.94 -12.45
CA GLU A 501 12.51 11.57 -13.80
C GLU A 501 12.80 12.65 -14.84
N SER A 502 12.78 13.93 -14.45
CA SER A 502 13.21 15.02 -15.33
C SER A 502 14.68 14.88 -15.74
N LEU A 503 15.56 14.47 -14.81
CA LEU A 503 16.97 14.25 -15.11
C LEU A 503 17.21 12.95 -15.90
N ARG A 504 16.41 11.91 -15.68
CA ARG A 504 16.40 10.70 -16.53
C ARG A 504 16.02 11.04 -17.98
N ALA A 505 15.01 11.87 -18.18
CA ALA A 505 14.67 12.39 -19.50
C ALA A 505 15.82 13.20 -20.12
N VAL A 506 16.53 14.02 -19.33
CA VAL A 506 17.71 14.77 -19.78
C VAL A 506 18.88 13.84 -20.15
N LEU A 507 19.13 12.78 -19.38
CA LEU A 507 20.10 11.74 -19.73
C LEU A 507 19.78 11.13 -21.09
N GLY A 508 18.51 10.79 -21.34
CA GLY A 508 18.07 10.28 -22.63
C GLY A 508 18.19 11.31 -23.77
N ILE A 509 17.84 12.58 -23.53
CA ILE A 509 18.06 13.69 -24.48
C ILE A 509 19.55 13.83 -24.80
N ALA A 510 20.41 13.79 -23.79
CA ALA A 510 21.86 13.86 -23.94
C ALA A 510 22.40 12.69 -24.76
N ALA A 511 21.91 11.47 -24.54
CA ALA A 511 22.27 10.30 -25.32
C ALA A 511 21.90 10.46 -26.81
N LEU A 512 20.70 10.96 -27.11
CA LEU A 512 20.22 11.17 -28.48
C LEU A 512 21.12 12.13 -29.30
N ILE A 513 21.77 13.10 -28.64
CA ILE A 513 22.70 14.05 -29.27
C ILE A 513 24.18 13.73 -29.04
N ARG A 514 24.49 12.56 -28.47
CA ARG A 514 25.87 12.13 -28.13
C ARG A 514 26.60 13.09 -27.16
N ALA A 515 25.85 13.65 -26.21
CA ALA A 515 26.35 14.47 -25.10
C ALA A 515 26.65 13.65 -23.82
N ALA A 516 26.26 12.38 -23.78
CA ALA A 516 26.32 11.56 -22.57
C ALA A 516 27.56 10.65 -22.50
N GLU A 517 28.75 11.23 -22.64
CA GLU A 517 30.04 10.49 -22.56
C GLU A 517 30.21 9.78 -21.21
N ASN A 518 29.69 10.36 -20.13
CA ASN A 518 29.67 9.80 -18.78
C ASN A 518 28.30 9.19 -18.40
N SER A 519 27.52 8.73 -19.38
CA SER A 519 26.15 8.24 -19.17
C SER A 519 26.04 7.13 -18.11
N ALA A 520 27.02 6.23 -18.02
CA ALA A 520 27.04 5.16 -17.02
C ALA A 520 27.17 5.71 -15.59
N GLU A 521 28.03 6.71 -15.37
CA GLU A 521 28.21 7.38 -14.07
C GLU A 521 26.94 8.15 -13.67
N TRP A 522 26.33 8.86 -14.63
CA TRP A 522 25.08 9.57 -14.40
C TRP A 522 23.94 8.60 -14.06
N SER A 523 23.82 7.50 -14.80
CA SER A 523 22.82 6.45 -14.56
C SER A 523 22.99 5.81 -13.18
N ALA A 524 24.23 5.53 -12.78
CA ALA A 524 24.54 5.03 -11.44
C ALA A 524 24.17 6.05 -10.35
N THR A 525 24.43 7.34 -10.58
CA THR A 525 24.07 8.42 -9.65
C THR A 525 22.55 8.57 -9.51
N LEU A 526 21.81 8.55 -10.63
CA LEU A 526 20.35 8.59 -10.62
C LEU A 526 19.77 7.38 -9.87
N THR A 527 20.33 6.19 -10.10
CA THR A 527 19.91 4.96 -9.41
C THR A 527 20.22 5.01 -7.91
N ARG A 528 21.35 5.60 -7.50
CA ARG A 528 21.64 5.84 -6.08
C ARG A 528 20.61 6.79 -5.45
N ILE A 529 20.31 7.91 -6.10
CA ILE A 529 19.32 8.89 -5.62
C ILE A 529 17.92 8.26 -5.54
N GLU A 530 17.57 7.39 -6.48
CA GLU A 530 16.34 6.60 -6.47
C GLU A 530 16.25 5.73 -5.20
N SER A 531 17.30 4.98 -4.88
CA SER A 531 17.37 4.18 -3.65
C SER A 531 17.33 5.04 -2.38
N GLU A 532 17.99 6.20 -2.36
CA GLU A 532 17.93 7.14 -1.24
C GLU A 532 16.51 7.71 -1.05
N THR A 533 15.79 7.96 -2.13
CA THR A 533 14.40 8.41 -2.10
C THR A 533 13.46 7.32 -1.58
N ALA A 534 13.66 6.05 -1.99
CA ALA A 534 12.92 4.92 -1.46
C ALA A 534 13.18 4.69 0.03
N ALA A 535 14.43 4.82 0.47
CA ALA A 535 14.79 4.76 1.89
C ALA A 535 14.15 5.91 2.70
N LEU A 536 14.08 7.12 2.14
CA LEU A 536 13.35 8.23 2.75
C LEU A 536 11.85 7.92 2.84
N GLU A 537 11.24 7.32 1.80
CA GLU A 537 9.84 6.92 1.86
C GLU A 537 9.60 5.86 2.94
N LEU A 538 10.45 4.85 3.09
CA LEU A 538 10.38 3.90 4.20
C LEU A 538 10.41 4.61 5.56
N GLN A 539 11.26 5.62 5.71
CA GLN A 539 11.28 6.47 6.90
C GLN A 539 10.02 7.32 7.07
N HIS A 540 9.11 7.45 6.10
CA HIS A 540 7.82 8.14 6.27
C HIS A 540 6.69 7.19 6.71
N VAL A 541 6.84 5.90 6.44
CA VAL A 541 5.84 4.87 6.75
C VAL A 541 6.25 3.94 7.90
N ASP A 542 7.48 4.02 8.39
CA ASP A 542 7.92 3.32 9.61
C ASP A 542 7.03 3.72 10.82
N VAL A 543 6.49 2.75 11.56
CA VAL A 543 5.65 2.99 12.75
C VAL A 543 6.38 2.64 14.05
N LEU A 544 7.51 1.93 13.97
CA LEU A 544 8.26 1.41 15.11
C LEU A 544 9.10 2.50 15.78
N ASN A 545 9.59 3.48 15.00
CA ASN A 545 10.40 4.59 15.50
C ASN A 545 9.59 5.90 15.63
N THR A 546 9.09 6.18 16.84
CA THR A 546 8.35 7.42 17.19
C THR A 546 9.26 8.57 17.64
N ALA A 547 10.50 8.63 17.17
CA ALA A 547 11.49 9.62 17.65
C ALA A 547 11.07 11.06 17.30
N ALA A 548 11.18 11.97 18.28
CA ALA A 548 10.83 13.39 18.12
C ALA A 548 11.64 14.13 17.02
N ASP A 549 12.82 13.61 16.68
CA ASP A 549 13.73 14.20 15.67
C ASP A 549 13.49 13.68 14.24
N ARG A 550 12.53 12.78 14.02
CA ARG A 550 12.31 12.12 12.73
C ARG A 550 12.02 13.11 11.59
N ALA A 551 11.16 14.10 11.84
CA ALA A 551 10.85 15.15 10.86
C ALA A 551 12.11 15.94 10.46
N VAL A 552 13.03 16.17 11.40
CA VAL A 552 14.31 16.85 11.14
C VAL A 552 15.21 15.98 10.26
N VAL A 553 15.30 14.68 10.57
CA VAL A 553 16.10 13.72 9.77
C VAL A 553 15.53 13.56 8.36
N GLN A 554 14.21 13.43 8.22
CA GLN A 554 13.53 13.38 6.93
C GLN A 554 13.80 14.64 6.12
N GLN A 555 13.67 15.81 6.73
CA GLN A 555 13.96 17.09 6.09
C GLN A 555 15.42 17.16 5.62
N GLN A 556 16.38 16.87 6.50
CA GLN A 556 17.82 16.87 6.14
C GLN A 556 18.14 15.89 5.01
N THR A 557 17.48 14.73 4.99
CA THR A 557 17.65 13.73 3.93
C THR A 557 17.08 14.25 2.61
N SER A 558 15.89 14.84 2.63
CA SER A 558 15.29 15.46 1.44
C SER A 558 16.14 16.60 0.86
N GLU A 559 16.76 17.42 1.73
CA GLU A 559 17.66 18.51 1.33
C GLU A 559 18.93 17.97 0.65
N LYS A 560 19.54 16.90 1.20
CA LYS A 560 20.71 16.23 0.58
C LYS A 560 20.39 15.62 -0.79
N ILE A 561 19.20 15.03 -0.93
CA ILE A 561 18.72 14.51 -2.22
C ILE A 561 18.56 15.65 -3.23
N LEU A 562 17.93 16.77 -2.82
CA LEU A 562 17.77 17.96 -3.68
C LEU A 562 19.10 18.57 -4.11
N GLU A 563 20.09 18.62 -3.22
CA GLU A 563 21.45 19.07 -3.53
C GLU A 563 22.11 18.14 -4.56
N SER A 564 22.00 16.82 -4.37
CA SER A 564 22.54 15.82 -5.31
C SER A 564 21.89 15.95 -6.70
N LEU A 565 20.57 16.12 -6.76
CA LEU A 565 19.84 16.37 -8.00
C LEU A 565 20.30 17.68 -8.67
N GLY A 566 20.45 18.76 -7.92
CA GLY A 566 20.90 20.06 -8.44
C GLY A 566 22.33 20.02 -9.00
N ASN A 567 23.24 19.32 -8.33
CA ASN A 567 24.60 19.13 -8.82
C ASN A 567 24.61 18.36 -10.15
N LEU A 568 23.85 17.27 -10.24
CA LEU A 568 23.74 16.48 -11.46
C LEU A 568 23.06 17.25 -12.60
N GLU A 569 22.02 18.03 -12.29
CA GLU A 569 21.32 18.91 -13.22
C GLU A 569 22.31 19.88 -13.90
N SER A 570 23.16 20.55 -13.13
CA SER A 570 24.18 21.46 -13.67
C SER A 570 25.18 20.75 -14.59
N VAL A 571 25.65 19.57 -14.20
CA VAL A 571 26.61 18.77 -14.98
C VAL A 571 26.00 18.34 -16.31
N MET A 572 24.79 17.78 -16.28
CA MET A 572 24.08 17.33 -17.48
C MET A 572 23.74 18.50 -18.40
N ALA A 573 23.28 19.62 -17.86
CA ALA A 573 22.97 20.80 -18.65
C ALA A 573 24.22 21.33 -19.39
N GLY A 574 25.36 21.37 -18.72
CA GLY A 574 26.64 21.75 -19.33
C GLY A 574 27.06 20.79 -20.45
N ALA A 575 26.88 19.49 -20.25
CA ALA A 575 27.19 18.50 -21.27
C ALA A 575 26.30 18.63 -22.52
N VAL A 576 24.98 18.82 -22.34
CA VAL A 576 24.04 19.08 -23.44
C VAL A 576 24.42 20.36 -24.17
N GLN A 577 24.69 21.45 -23.44
CA GLN A 577 25.11 22.73 -24.01
C GLN A 577 26.40 22.59 -24.83
N SER A 578 27.38 21.81 -24.36
CA SER A 578 28.68 21.63 -25.03
C SER A 578 28.58 21.00 -26.43
N LYS A 579 27.56 20.19 -26.69
CA LYS A 579 27.32 19.58 -28.02
C LYS A 579 26.55 20.50 -28.97
N VAL A 580 25.97 21.59 -28.47
CA VAL A 580 25.31 22.58 -29.34
C VAL A 580 26.37 23.40 -30.07
N PRO A 581 26.33 23.49 -31.42
CA PRO A 581 27.29 24.26 -32.19
C PRO A 581 27.40 25.71 -31.69
N SER A 582 28.60 26.08 -31.24
CA SER A 582 28.87 27.38 -30.63
C SER A 582 30.21 27.95 -31.10
N LYS A 583 30.39 29.26 -30.90
CA LYS A 583 31.63 29.98 -31.16
C LYS A 583 32.00 30.82 -29.96
N ALA A 584 33.31 31.06 -29.79
CA ALA A 584 33.79 31.97 -28.76
C ALA A 584 33.27 33.39 -29.02
N ALA A 585 32.71 34.03 -28.00
CA ALA A 585 32.25 35.40 -28.04
C ALA A 585 32.22 35.98 -26.64
N ASN A 586 32.57 37.26 -26.48
CA ASN A 586 32.49 37.96 -25.19
C ASN A 586 31.04 38.37 -24.88
N SER A 587 30.17 37.38 -24.72
CA SER A 587 28.75 37.50 -24.46
C SER A 587 28.32 36.44 -23.45
N ARG A 588 27.32 36.78 -22.64
CA ARG A 588 26.67 35.85 -21.70
C ARG A 588 25.36 35.34 -22.27
N GLY A 589 24.81 34.28 -21.71
CA GLY A 589 23.54 33.73 -22.15
C GLY A 589 22.91 32.76 -21.17
N LEU A 590 21.63 32.47 -21.37
CA LEU A 590 20.88 31.45 -20.64
C LEU A 590 20.58 30.28 -21.57
N PHE A 591 21.02 29.10 -21.17
CA PHE A 591 20.70 27.84 -21.83
C PHE A 591 19.61 27.13 -21.05
N LEU A 592 18.45 26.96 -21.67
CA LEU A 592 17.22 26.45 -21.08
C LEU A 592 16.94 25.06 -21.66
N ILE A 593 16.72 24.06 -20.81
CA ILE A 593 16.37 22.70 -21.24
C ILE A 593 14.96 22.36 -20.80
N ASN A 594 14.17 21.83 -21.73
CA ASN A 594 12.87 21.25 -21.47
C ASN A 594 12.99 19.73 -21.43
N SER A 595 12.85 19.13 -20.24
CA SER A 595 12.83 17.68 -20.05
C SER A 595 11.54 17.01 -20.56
N LEU A 596 10.45 17.76 -20.72
CA LEU A 596 9.15 17.20 -21.08
C LEU A 596 9.01 16.98 -22.59
N PRO A 597 8.35 15.90 -23.05
CA PRO A 597 8.25 15.54 -24.47
C PRO A 597 7.20 16.38 -25.24
N PHE A 598 6.82 17.54 -24.72
CA PHE A 598 5.91 18.48 -25.33
C PHE A 598 6.36 19.93 -25.11
N ALA A 599 5.91 20.84 -25.97
CA ALA A 599 6.26 22.26 -25.89
C ALA A 599 5.54 22.94 -24.72
N ARG A 600 6.21 23.88 -24.07
CA ARG A 600 5.68 24.65 -22.95
C ARG A 600 6.20 26.08 -22.93
N PHE A 601 5.58 26.93 -22.12
CA PHE A 601 6.07 28.27 -21.83
C PHE A 601 6.74 28.30 -20.45
N ALA A 602 7.79 29.09 -20.32
CA ALA A 602 8.54 29.23 -19.09
C ALA A 602 8.81 30.71 -18.80
N SER A 603 8.57 31.11 -17.55
CA SER A 603 8.97 32.43 -17.05
C SER A 603 10.43 32.36 -16.61
N VAL A 604 11.29 33.16 -17.24
CA VAL A 604 12.72 33.24 -16.91
C VAL A 604 13.07 34.69 -16.56
N VAL A 605 13.76 34.87 -15.44
CA VAL A 605 14.31 36.18 -15.04
C VAL A 605 15.67 36.36 -15.71
N TRP A 606 15.83 37.45 -16.45
CA TRP A 606 17.11 37.81 -17.07
C TRP A 606 17.99 38.51 -16.02
N PRO A 607 19.25 38.11 -15.83
CA PRO A 607 20.10 38.70 -14.80
C PRO A 607 20.32 40.21 -14.98
N ASP A 608 19.99 41.01 -13.97
CA ASP A 608 20.10 42.48 -13.99
C ASP A 608 21.53 42.99 -14.23
N SER A 609 22.54 42.18 -13.91
CA SER A 609 23.96 42.53 -14.10
C SER A 609 24.45 42.33 -15.54
N TRP A 610 23.62 41.77 -16.43
CA TRP A 610 23.96 41.45 -17.81
C TRP A 610 23.42 42.53 -18.76
N ARG A 611 23.97 42.60 -19.98
CA ARG A 611 23.33 43.35 -21.06
C ARG A 611 21.97 42.75 -21.38
N ARG A 612 21.11 43.54 -22.02
CA ARG A 612 19.76 43.08 -22.38
C ARG A 612 19.79 41.81 -23.25
N PRO A 613 18.73 40.99 -23.24
CA PRO A 613 18.66 39.84 -24.13
C PRO A 613 18.61 40.28 -25.60
N ALA A 614 19.27 39.52 -26.47
CA ALA A 614 19.14 39.63 -27.92
C ALA A 614 17.73 39.23 -28.36
N SER A 615 17.28 39.78 -29.49
CA SER A 615 16.01 39.37 -30.09
C SER A 615 16.02 37.87 -30.42
N SER A 616 15.02 37.12 -29.93
CA SER A 616 14.89 35.68 -30.19
C SER A 616 13.45 35.29 -30.47
N ALA A 617 13.25 34.43 -31.48
CA ALA A 617 11.93 33.89 -31.81
C ALA A 617 11.37 32.95 -30.72
N SER A 618 12.22 32.47 -29.81
CA SER A 618 11.80 31.68 -28.65
C SER A 618 11.28 32.56 -27.51
N ILE A 619 11.55 33.86 -27.50
CA ILE A 619 10.97 34.79 -26.52
C ILE A 619 9.60 35.21 -27.07
N GLU A 620 8.54 34.67 -26.46
CA GLU A 620 7.16 35.00 -26.83
C GLU A 620 6.85 36.44 -26.45
N LEU A 621 7.18 36.82 -25.21
CA LEU A 621 7.02 38.18 -24.69
C LEU A 621 8.16 38.52 -23.73
N SER A 622 8.56 39.78 -23.72
CA SER A 622 9.47 40.36 -22.73
C SER A 622 8.79 41.53 -22.04
N GLN A 623 8.96 41.61 -20.72
CA GLN A 623 8.65 42.82 -19.97
C GLN A 623 9.87 43.29 -19.19
N ARG A 624 9.90 44.59 -18.89
CA ARG A 624 10.91 45.17 -18.01
C ARG A 624 10.23 45.90 -16.86
N VAL A 625 10.61 45.56 -15.64
CA VAL A 625 10.14 46.21 -14.41
C VAL A 625 11.36 46.79 -13.70
N LYS A 626 11.45 48.12 -13.66
CA LYS A 626 12.66 48.85 -13.19
C LYS A 626 13.90 48.41 -13.99
N ASN A 627 14.85 47.73 -13.34
CA ASN A 627 16.09 47.25 -13.97
C ASN A 627 16.06 45.75 -14.33
N SER A 628 15.02 45.02 -13.93
CA SER A 628 14.92 43.59 -14.19
C SER A 628 14.06 43.31 -15.43
N GLU A 629 14.56 42.45 -16.31
CA GLU A 629 13.87 42.01 -17.52
C GLU A 629 13.39 40.56 -17.30
N ARG A 630 12.10 40.30 -17.50
CA ARG A 630 11.48 38.98 -17.31
C ARG A 630 10.92 38.52 -18.64
N LEU A 631 11.28 37.31 -19.03
CA LEU A 631 11.00 36.73 -20.33
C LEU A 631 9.98 35.61 -20.19
N LEU A 632 8.99 35.59 -21.08
CA LEU A 632 8.16 34.42 -21.32
C LEU A 632 8.72 33.67 -22.54
N VAL A 633 9.34 32.53 -22.28
CA VAL A 633 10.09 31.77 -23.29
C VAL A 633 9.31 30.53 -23.70
N LYS A 634 9.12 30.33 -25.00
CA LYS A 634 8.55 29.11 -25.58
C LYS A 634 9.65 28.07 -25.76
N LEU A 635 9.51 26.93 -25.08
CA LEU A 635 10.44 25.82 -25.15
C LEU A 635 9.92 24.72 -26.07
N PRO A 636 10.76 24.18 -26.98
CA PRO A 636 10.39 23.05 -27.82
C PRO A 636 10.26 21.75 -26.99
N PRO A 637 9.56 20.72 -27.51
CA PRO A 637 9.50 19.40 -26.89
C PRO A 637 10.89 18.79 -26.67
N GLY A 638 11.14 18.31 -25.44
CA GLY A 638 12.32 17.53 -25.07
C GLY A 638 13.60 18.10 -25.67
N GLY A 639 13.85 19.40 -25.48
CA GLY A 639 14.78 20.17 -26.29
C GLY A 639 15.36 21.35 -25.53
N PHE A 640 15.91 22.33 -26.24
CA PHE A 640 16.57 23.47 -25.62
C PHE A 640 16.31 24.81 -26.32
N VAL A 641 16.55 25.90 -25.59
CA VAL A 641 16.64 27.28 -26.07
C VAL A 641 17.88 27.94 -25.47
N TRP A 642 18.68 28.59 -26.28
CA TRP A 642 19.86 29.35 -25.88
C TRP A 642 19.67 30.83 -26.20
N LEU A 643 19.44 31.61 -25.14
CA LEU A 643 19.31 33.06 -25.19
C LEU A 643 20.66 33.71 -24.92
N THR A 644 20.98 34.81 -25.59
CA THR A 644 22.27 35.51 -25.43
C THR A 644 22.05 36.99 -25.16
N GLU A 645 23.06 37.66 -24.61
CA GLU A 645 23.09 39.13 -24.58
C GLU A 645 23.04 39.69 -26.00
N HIS A 646 22.40 40.85 -26.14
CA HIS A 646 22.44 41.59 -27.39
C HIS A 646 23.85 42.11 -27.65
N ASP A 647 24.33 41.88 -28.88
CA ASP A 647 25.52 42.52 -29.44
C ASP A 647 25.08 43.84 -30.12
N PRO A 648 25.91 44.90 -30.18
CA PRO A 648 25.63 46.10 -30.97
C PRO A 648 25.24 45.83 -32.44
N SER A 649 25.65 44.70 -33.01
CA SER A 649 25.27 44.23 -34.35
C SER A 649 23.88 43.59 -34.45
N GLN A 650 23.22 43.31 -33.33
CA GLN A 650 21.91 42.67 -33.25
C GLN A 650 20.89 43.59 -32.58
N ALA A 651 19.62 43.45 -32.98
CA ALA A 651 18.55 44.16 -32.30
C ALA A 651 18.35 43.59 -30.88
N PRO A 652 18.22 44.45 -29.85
CA PRO A 652 17.83 43.99 -28.52
C PRO A 652 16.40 43.42 -28.56
N GLN A 653 16.09 42.52 -27.63
CA GLN A 653 14.73 42.01 -27.49
C GLN A 653 13.74 43.16 -27.27
N GLN A 654 12.66 43.13 -28.04
CA GLN A 654 11.60 44.12 -27.90
C GLN A 654 10.82 43.84 -26.62
N VAL A 655 10.69 44.87 -25.77
CA VAL A 655 9.81 44.86 -24.61
C VAL A 655 8.39 45.15 -25.09
N LEU A 656 7.42 44.40 -24.56
CA LEU A 656 6.02 44.65 -24.87
C LEU A 656 5.58 45.96 -24.21
N GLU A 657 5.32 46.96 -25.05
CA GLU A 657 4.71 48.22 -24.64
C GLU A 657 3.18 48.07 -24.57
N PRO A 658 2.51 48.73 -23.61
CA PRO A 658 1.06 48.69 -23.50
C PRO A 658 0.42 49.37 -24.72
N ALA A 659 -0.62 48.75 -25.30
CA ALA A 659 -1.34 49.39 -26.40
C ALA A 659 -2.13 50.62 -25.90
N LYS A 660 -2.35 51.59 -26.79
CA LYS A 660 -3.05 52.84 -26.43
C LYS A 660 -4.50 52.54 -26.02
N GLY A 661 -4.83 52.82 -24.75
CA GLY A 661 -6.17 52.56 -24.20
C GLY A 661 -6.38 51.13 -23.71
N GLU A 662 -5.33 50.30 -23.67
CA GLU A 662 -5.38 48.97 -23.10
C GLU A 662 -5.46 49.05 -21.56
N ALA A 663 -6.41 48.34 -20.97
CA ALA A 663 -6.50 48.22 -19.52
C ALA A 663 -5.30 47.42 -18.98
N PRO A 664 -4.78 47.76 -17.79
CA PRO A 664 -3.69 47.01 -17.19
C PRO A 664 -4.10 45.58 -16.85
N LEU A 665 -3.13 44.66 -16.89
CA LEU A 665 -3.35 43.25 -16.56
C LEU A 665 -3.69 43.03 -15.08
N ALA A 666 -3.38 43.99 -14.19
CA ALA A 666 -3.81 43.99 -12.80
C ALA A 666 -4.38 45.35 -12.41
N GLU A 667 -5.46 45.32 -11.63
CA GLU A 667 -6.02 46.44 -10.88
C GLU A 667 -6.39 45.94 -9.48
N ALA A 668 -6.88 46.83 -8.63
CA ALA A 668 -7.43 46.46 -7.33
C ALA A 668 -8.46 45.32 -7.49
N LEU A 669 -8.17 44.17 -6.85
CA LEU A 669 -9.00 42.97 -6.88
C LEU A 669 -9.33 42.40 -8.27
N THR A 670 -8.61 42.77 -9.33
CA THR A 670 -8.89 42.28 -10.69
C THR A 670 -7.61 41.95 -11.43
N LEU A 671 -7.56 40.78 -12.07
CA LEU A 671 -6.47 40.34 -12.95
C LEU A 671 -7.04 40.01 -14.33
N ARG A 672 -6.25 40.22 -15.38
CA ARG A 672 -6.66 40.00 -16.78
C ARG A 672 -5.52 39.36 -17.56
N ASN A 673 -5.85 38.50 -18.50
CA ASN A 673 -4.97 38.09 -19.58
C ASN A 673 -5.73 38.11 -20.91
N ARG A 674 -5.15 37.56 -21.98
CA ARG A 674 -5.81 37.54 -23.30
C ARG A 674 -7.06 36.65 -23.37
N HIS A 675 -7.28 35.78 -22.38
CA HIS A 675 -8.35 34.78 -22.37
C HIS A 675 -9.50 35.20 -21.46
N PHE A 676 -9.18 35.66 -20.26
CA PHE A 676 -10.17 35.90 -19.20
C PHE A 676 -9.81 37.07 -18.28
N GLU A 677 -10.80 37.45 -17.47
CA GLU A 677 -10.70 38.30 -16.30
C GLU A 677 -10.96 37.47 -15.03
N VAL A 678 -10.17 37.71 -13.99
CA VAL A 678 -10.29 37.12 -12.65
C VAL A 678 -10.68 38.22 -11.69
N THR A 679 -11.83 38.08 -11.03
CA THR A 679 -12.31 39.02 -10.00
C THR A 679 -12.09 38.41 -8.62
N LEU A 680 -11.37 39.13 -7.76
CA LEU A 680 -11.14 38.76 -6.36
C LEU A 680 -12.21 39.38 -5.45
N SER A 681 -12.55 38.67 -4.38
CA SER A 681 -13.59 39.07 -3.44
C SER A 681 -13.09 40.17 -2.50
N ASP A 682 -13.85 41.28 -2.41
CA ASP A 682 -13.72 42.30 -1.37
C ASP A 682 -14.27 41.85 -0.01
N ARG A 683 -14.80 40.62 0.09
CA ARG A 683 -15.25 40.00 1.34
C ARG A 683 -14.30 38.92 1.79
N THR A 684 -13.94 37.97 0.94
CA THR A 684 -13.18 36.78 1.34
C THR A 684 -11.70 36.83 0.97
N GLY A 685 -11.30 37.74 0.07
CA GLY A 685 -9.95 37.78 -0.51
C GLY A 685 -9.67 36.68 -1.56
N GLY A 686 -10.54 35.68 -1.72
CA GLY A 686 -10.41 34.63 -2.73
C GLY A 686 -10.89 35.04 -4.12
N ILE A 687 -10.84 34.13 -5.09
CA ILE A 687 -11.38 34.31 -6.43
C ILE A 687 -12.92 34.22 -6.38
N THR A 688 -13.60 35.32 -6.69
CA THR A 688 -15.05 35.37 -6.83
C THR A 688 -15.49 34.73 -8.13
N ALA A 689 -14.85 35.12 -9.25
CA ALA A 689 -15.19 34.60 -10.56
C ALA A 689 -14.00 34.65 -11.53
N VAL A 690 -14.02 33.72 -12.49
CA VAL A 690 -13.20 33.77 -13.70
C VAL A 690 -14.13 33.82 -14.91
N THR A 691 -14.01 34.87 -15.74
CA THR A 691 -14.93 35.15 -16.86
C THR A 691 -14.17 35.43 -18.15
N TRP A 692 -14.55 34.78 -19.24
CA TRP A 692 -13.90 34.94 -20.54
C TRP A 692 -14.39 36.25 -21.17
N HIS A 693 -13.53 36.96 -21.89
CA HIS A 693 -13.87 38.27 -22.48
C HIS A 693 -15.12 38.25 -23.39
N HIS A 694 -15.47 37.09 -23.95
CA HIS A 694 -16.57 36.94 -24.89
C HIS A 694 -17.62 35.92 -24.44
N GLN A 695 -17.54 35.40 -23.22
CA GLN A 695 -18.49 34.40 -22.72
C GLN A 695 -19.00 34.81 -21.35
N ARG A 696 -20.30 34.61 -21.11
CA ARG A 696 -20.90 34.86 -19.79
C ARG A 696 -20.75 33.63 -18.91
N GLY A 697 -20.75 33.85 -17.60
CA GLY A 697 -20.72 32.78 -16.60
C GLY A 697 -19.36 32.68 -15.91
N ASN A 698 -19.42 32.27 -14.65
CA ASN A 698 -18.25 32.01 -13.85
C ASN A 698 -17.72 30.60 -14.14
N ARG A 699 -16.42 30.47 -14.43
CA ARG A 699 -15.79 29.15 -14.62
C ARG A 699 -15.36 28.50 -13.31
N LEU A 700 -14.92 29.29 -12.35
CA LEU A 700 -14.44 28.79 -11.08
C LEU A 700 -14.40 29.91 -10.04
N SER A 701 -14.82 29.60 -8.83
CA SER A 701 -14.55 30.38 -7.63
C SER A 701 -13.57 29.63 -6.73
N GLN A 702 -12.78 30.36 -5.95
CA GLN A 702 -11.85 29.78 -4.99
C GLN A 702 -11.77 30.65 -3.73
N GLN A 703 -11.61 30.02 -2.57
CA GLN A 703 -11.23 30.72 -1.34
C GLN A 703 -10.50 29.81 -0.36
N ALA A 704 -9.68 30.38 0.53
CA ALA A 704 -9.20 29.66 1.70
C ALA A 704 -10.35 29.38 2.67
N CYS A 705 -10.25 28.29 3.43
CA CYS A 705 -11.28 27.90 4.40
C CYS A 705 -10.68 27.23 5.63
N PHE A 706 -11.45 27.24 6.72
CA PHE A 706 -11.29 26.33 7.84
C PHE A 706 -12.60 25.56 8.02
N ARG A 707 -12.52 24.24 8.11
CA ARG A 707 -13.66 23.36 8.34
C ARG A 707 -13.66 22.85 9.78
N TYR A 708 -14.81 22.93 10.44
CA TYR A 708 -15.04 22.31 11.74
C TYR A 708 -15.39 20.83 11.59
N GLU A 709 -14.88 20.00 12.50
CA GLU A 709 -15.20 18.56 12.54
C GLU A 709 -16.71 18.30 12.65
N ARG A 710 -17.38 19.11 13.47
CA ARG A 710 -18.83 19.11 13.65
C ARG A 710 -19.38 20.48 13.30
N ASP A 711 -20.58 20.51 12.74
CA ASP A 711 -21.26 21.76 12.45
C ASP A 711 -21.48 22.57 13.74
N LEU A 712 -21.16 23.86 13.67
CA LEU A 712 -21.43 24.81 14.74
C LEU A 712 -22.84 25.36 14.59
N THR A 713 -23.53 25.55 15.70
CA THR A 713 -24.82 26.24 15.73
C THR A 713 -24.56 27.74 15.87
N LEU A 714 -25.12 28.53 14.96
CA LEU A 714 -25.00 29.98 15.00
C LEU A 714 -25.82 30.57 16.16
N PRO A 715 -25.41 31.73 16.72
CA PRO A 715 -26.24 32.48 17.64
C PRO A 715 -27.62 32.79 17.03
N ASP A 716 -28.66 32.81 17.86
CA ASP A 716 -30.02 33.15 17.43
C ASP A 716 -30.04 34.58 16.84
N ASP A 717 -30.43 34.69 15.58
CA ASP A 717 -30.56 35.97 14.86
C ASP A 717 -31.99 36.55 14.97
N GLY A 718 -32.84 35.95 15.80
CA GLY A 718 -34.23 36.37 16.02
C GLY A 718 -35.21 35.84 14.96
N SER A 719 -34.74 35.01 14.01
CA SER A 719 -35.60 34.34 13.02
C SER A 719 -36.36 33.13 13.58
N GLY A 720 -35.93 32.59 14.73
CA GLY A 720 -36.46 31.35 15.30
C GLY A 720 -35.96 30.07 14.60
N GLU A 721 -35.07 30.17 13.61
CA GLU A 721 -34.47 29.02 12.93
C GLU A 721 -33.09 28.67 13.50
N VAL A 722 -32.86 27.39 13.82
CA VAL A 722 -31.54 26.89 14.25
C VAL A 722 -30.64 26.75 13.02
N ARG A 723 -29.75 27.72 12.82
CA ARG A 723 -28.80 27.73 11.69
C ARG A 723 -27.49 27.05 12.07
N LYS A 724 -26.96 26.21 11.17
CA LYS A 724 -25.70 25.50 11.35
C LYS A 724 -24.69 25.82 10.26
N VAL A 725 -23.41 25.84 10.61
CA VAL A 725 -22.31 26.10 9.68
C VAL A 725 -21.16 25.13 9.91
N SER A 726 -20.60 24.60 8.81
CA SER A 726 -19.43 23.71 8.88
C SER A 726 -18.10 24.46 8.70
N TYR A 727 -18.12 25.76 8.39
CA TYR A 727 -16.93 26.52 8.00
C TYR A 727 -16.81 27.84 8.74
N ALA A 728 -15.56 28.27 8.93
CA ALA A 728 -15.23 29.62 9.34
C ALA A 728 -15.64 30.65 8.26
N ALA A 729 -15.94 31.87 8.67
CA ALA A 729 -16.15 32.98 7.75
C ALA A 729 -14.81 33.60 7.36
N ALA A 730 -14.65 33.99 6.09
CA ALA A 730 -13.48 34.74 5.63
C ALA A 730 -13.80 36.24 5.58
N ARG A 731 -12.87 37.07 6.03
CA ARG A 731 -12.95 38.54 5.96
C ARG A 731 -11.63 39.12 5.45
N ILE A 732 -11.65 39.85 4.34
CA ILE A 732 -10.47 40.55 3.84
C ILE A 732 -10.04 41.66 4.82
N VAL A 733 -8.74 41.78 5.01
CA VAL A 733 -8.08 42.81 5.83
C VAL A 733 -7.38 43.83 4.94
N SER A 734 -6.69 43.37 3.90
CA SER A 734 -6.00 44.25 2.95
C SER A 734 -5.89 43.63 1.57
N GLN A 735 -5.65 44.49 0.57
CA GLN A 735 -5.34 44.07 -0.80
C GLN A 735 -4.31 45.02 -1.42
N ARG A 736 -3.44 44.49 -2.27
CA ARG A 736 -2.37 45.23 -2.94
C ARG A 736 -2.04 44.61 -4.28
N VAL A 737 -1.92 45.44 -5.32
CA VAL A 737 -1.35 45.01 -6.61
C VAL A 737 0.16 44.86 -6.44
N LEU A 738 0.68 43.65 -6.62
CA LEU A 738 2.12 43.36 -6.53
C LEU A 738 2.83 43.60 -7.86
N GLU A 739 2.21 43.19 -8.95
CA GLU A 739 2.75 43.32 -10.30
C GLU A 739 1.65 43.78 -11.26
N GLN A 740 1.88 44.94 -11.91
CA GLN A 740 1.00 45.56 -12.90
C GLN A 740 1.78 45.80 -14.19
N ALA A 741 2.40 44.76 -14.72
CA ALA A 741 3.21 44.86 -15.92
C ALA A 741 2.41 44.41 -17.17
N THR A 742 3.02 44.52 -18.34
CA THR A 742 2.36 44.23 -19.63
C THR A 742 2.27 42.74 -19.94
N VAL A 743 3.10 41.90 -19.30
CA VAL A 743 3.18 40.45 -19.56
C VAL A 743 2.76 39.63 -18.33
N PHE A 744 3.21 40.02 -17.14
CA PHE A 744 2.91 39.34 -15.88
C PHE A 744 2.13 40.27 -14.95
N ALA A 745 1.23 39.67 -14.18
CA ALA A 745 0.34 40.39 -13.30
C ALA A 745 0.08 39.59 -12.03
N SER A 746 0.08 40.25 -10.88
CA SER A 746 -0.22 39.61 -9.60
C SER A 746 -0.85 40.57 -8.59
N VAL A 747 -1.80 40.04 -7.82
CA VAL A 747 -2.51 40.74 -6.75
C VAL A 747 -2.41 39.92 -5.46
N GLU A 748 -2.09 40.60 -4.37
CA GLU A 748 -2.09 40.08 -3.01
C GLU A 748 -3.39 40.47 -2.29
N THR A 749 -4.01 39.50 -1.62
CA THR A 749 -5.08 39.72 -0.65
C THR A 749 -4.68 39.09 0.68
N VAL A 750 -4.99 39.77 1.79
CA VAL A 750 -4.82 39.23 3.13
C VAL A 750 -6.19 39.14 3.77
N ALA A 751 -6.58 37.95 4.24
CA ALA A 751 -7.87 37.69 4.86
C ALA A 751 -7.71 36.98 6.21
N GLU A 752 -8.66 37.21 7.12
CA GLU A 752 -8.78 36.47 8.37
C GLU A 752 -9.88 35.40 8.22
N LEU A 753 -9.58 34.19 8.66
CA LEU A 753 -10.58 33.16 8.91
C LEU A 753 -11.08 33.32 10.33
N VAL A 754 -12.36 33.65 10.50
CA VAL A 754 -12.97 33.95 11.80
C VAL A 754 -14.08 32.96 12.12
N SER A 755 -14.15 32.60 13.40
CA SER A 755 -15.24 31.79 13.92
C SER A 755 -16.56 32.56 13.83
N PRO A 756 -17.62 31.97 13.23
CA PRO A 756 -18.89 32.66 13.04
C PRO A 756 -19.74 32.72 14.33
N VAL A 757 -19.30 32.06 15.41
CA VAL A 757 -20.03 32.00 16.69
C VAL A 757 -19.57 33.10 17.65
N ASP A 758 -18.26 33.24 17.84
CA ASP A 758 -17.64 34.14 18.83
C ASP A 758 -16.74 35.22 18.19
N GLY A 759 -16.55 35.19 16.87
CA GLY A 759 -15.75 36.17 16.13
C GLY A 759 -14.23 36.00 16.28
N CYS A 760 -13.77 34.94 16.95
CA CYS A 760 -12.34 34.69 17.16
C CYS A 760 -11.61 34.46 15.82
N VAL A 761 -10.46 35.10 15.64
CA VAL A 761 -9.58 34.87 14.47
C VAL A 761 -8.88 33.52 14.63
N LEU A 762 -9.05 32.64 13.66
CA LEU A 762 -8.47 31.29 13.62
C LEU A 762 -7.14 31.27 12.87
N ALA A 763 -7.00 32.06 11.81
CA ALA A 763 -5.78 32.22 11.04
C ALA A 763 -5.84 33.48 10.16
N THR A 764 -4.68 34.01 9.80
CA THR A 764 -4.52 35.00 8.73
C THR A 764 -4.02 34.27 7.48
N VAL A 765 -4.63 34.53 6.33
CA VAL A 765 -4.26 33.94 5.04
C VAL A 765 -3.82 35.03 4.09
N ARG A 766 -2.57 34.98 3.66
CA ARG A 766 -2.03 35.78 2.56
C ARG A 766 -2.16 34.99 1.27
N GLN A 767 -2.95 35.50 0.34
CA GLN A 767 -3.15 34.91 -0.98
C GLN A 767 -2.49 35.79 -2.05
N ILE A 768 -1.66 35.19 -2.90
CA ILE A 768 -1.14 35.83 -4.12
C ILE A 768 -1.78 35.13 -5.31
N THR A 769 -2.52 35.88 -6.12
CA THR A 769 -3.08 35.40 -7.39
C THR A 769 -2.32 36.02 -8.55
N SER A 770 -1.80 35.17 -9.44
CA SER A 770 -0.91 35.58 -10.53
C SER A 770 -1.34 35.01 -11.87
N VAL A 771 -1.19 35.79 -12.94
CA VAL A 771 -1.42 35.39 -14.34
C VAL A 771 -0.30 35.91 -15.23
N ASP A 772 -0.09 35.24 -16.35
CA ASP A 772 0.64 35.80 -17.48
C ASP A 772 -0.32 36.10 -18.65
N ARG A 773 0.12 36.95 -19.58
CA ARG A 773 -0.68 37.42 -20.71
C ARG A 773 -1.09 36.30 -21.67
N VAL A 774 -0.38 35.18 -21.69
CA VAL A 774 -0.38 34.18 -22.76
C VAL A 774 -1.11 32.89 -22.36
N GLN A 775 -0.86 32.33 -21.19
CA GLN A 775 -1.42 31.04 -20.79
C GLN A 775 -2.82 31.24 -20.18
N PRO A 776 -3.81 30.35 -20.47
CA PRO A 776 -5.12 30.37 -19.82
C PRO A 776 -5.01 29.77 -18.39
N ARG A 777 -4.09 30.29 -17.59
CA ARG A 777 -3.67 29.72 -16.33
C ARG A 777 -3.64 30.75 -15.22
N ILE A 778 -4.07 30.34 -14.03
CA ILE A 778 -3.98 31.11 -12.79
C ILE A 778 -3.06 30.34 -11.83
N THR A 779 -2.16 31.06 -11.19
CA THR A 779 -1.41 30.55 -10.04
C THR A 779 -1.95 31.19 -8.77
N VAL A 780 -2.26 30.37 -7.77
CA VAL A 780 -2.70 30.82 -6.44
C VAL A 780 -1.69 30.32 -5.42
N THR A 781 -1.03 31.23 -4.70
CA THR A 781 -0.19 30.90 -3.54
C THR A 781 -0.90 31.33 -2.27
N LEU A 782 -0.93 30.46 -1.26
CA LEU A 782 -1.56 30.67 0.03
C LEU A 782 -0.52 30.51 1.13
N GLU A 783 -0.37 31.51 2.00
CA GLU A 783 0.45 31.46 3.20
C GLU A 783 -0.44 31.67 4.43
N PHE A 784 -0.40 30.71 5.37
CA PHE A 784 -1.18 30.74 6.60
C PHE A 784 -0.31 31.22 7.77
N GLU A 785 -0.65 32.38 8.31
CA GLU A 785 0.00 33.05 9.43
C GLU A 785 -0.93 33.05 10.66
N ASN A 786 -0.39 33.27 11.86
CA ASN A 786 -1.15 33.48 13.10
C ASN A 786 -2.23 32.42 13.39
N ILE A 787 -1.92 31.13 13.14
CA ILE A 787 -2.86 30.03 13.39
C ILE A 787 -3.10 29.91 14.89
N ALA A 788 -4.30 30.26 15.35
CA ALA A 788 -4.68 30.25 16.75
C ALA A 788 -5.17 28.87 17.23
N LEU A 789 -5.77 28.09 16.32
CA LEU A 789 -6.34 26.78 16.62
C LEU A 789 -5.43 25.68 16.05
N ASN A 790 -4.85 24.87 16.93
CA ASN A 790 -4.25 23.61 16.51
C ASN A 790 -5.37 22.69 16.02
N VAL A 791 -5.32 22.31 14.74
CA VAL A 791 -6.23 21.32 14.15
C VAL A 791 -6.06 20.02 14.93
N LYS A 792 -7.16 19.44 15.42
CA LYS A 792 -7.19 18.14 16.11
C LYS A 792 -8.41 17.34 15.66
N GLY A 793 -8.29 16.02 15.56
CA GLY A 793 -9.40 15.12 15.23
C GLY A 793 -9.25 14.48 13.85
N ASN A 794 -10.36 13.99 13.28
CA ASN A 794 -10.30 13.27 12.00
C ASN A 794 -9.84 14.22 10.87
N PRO A 795 -8.69 13.94 10.20
CA PRO A 795 -8.11 14.85 9.20
C PRO A 795 -9.00 15.05 7.96
N TRP A 796 -9.95 14.14 7.70
CA TRP A 796 -10.95 14.31 6.63
C TRP A 796 -12.09 15.27 6.99
N LEU A 797 -12.25 15.62 8.27
CA LEU A 797 -13.40 16.38 8.77
C LEU A 797 -13.03 17.78 9.30
N THR A 798 -11.80 17.98 9.75
CA THR A 798 -11.33 19.26 10.30
C THR A 798 -9.96 19.63 9.75
N TYR A 799 -9.86 20.80 9.12
CA TYR A 799 -8.67 21.23 8.38
C TYR A 799 -8.75 22.70 7.98
N TYR A 800 -7.59 23.32 7.78
CA TYR A 800 -7.48 24.45 6.85
C TYR A 800 -7.31 23.93 5.44
N GLY A 801 -7.96 24.57 4.47
CA GLY A 801 -7.98 24.10 3.09
C GLY A 801 -8.12 25.22 2.07
N CYS A 802 -8.09 24.81 0.81
CA CYS A 802 -8.45 25.64 -0.34
C CYS A 802 -9.72 25.07 -0.97
N ARG A 803 -10.80 25.85 -0.94
CA ARG A 803 -12.09 25.46 -1.48
C ARG A 803 -12.28 26.03 -2.87
N PHE A 804 -12.67 25.17 -3.79
CA PHE A 804 -13.06 25.49 -5.16
C PHE A 804 -14.56 25.27 -5.34
N ALA A 805 -15.20 26.11 -6.14
CA ALA A 805 -16.60 25.97 -6.51
C ALA A 805 -16.81 26.25 -7.99
N TRP A 806 -17.75 25.56 -8.61
CA TRP A 806 -18.15 25.74 -10.01
C TRP A 806 -19.67 25.88 -10.09
N ASP A 807 -20.19 26.28 -11.26
CA ASP A 807 -21.61 26.60 -11.39
C ASP A 807 -22.48 25.35 -11.58
N ASN A 808 -22.07 24.49 -12.52
CA ASN A 808 -22.86 23.33 -12.95
C ASN A 808 -22.69 22.11 -12.03
N GLU A 809 -23.75 21.75 -11.31
CA GLU A 809 -23.76 20.57 -10.42
C GLU A 809 -23.60 19.23 -11.18
N SER A 810 -23.84 19.20 -12.49
CA SER A 810 -23.66 18.01 -13.32
C SER A 810 -22.22 17.80 -13.81
N ALA A 811 -21.29 18.69 -13.47
CA ALA A 811 -19.89 18.54 -13.88
C ALA A 811 -19.30 17.23 -13.32
N SER A 812 -18.54 16.51 -14.16
CA SER A 812 -17.77 15.36 -13.76
C SER A 812 -16.47 15.78 -13.07
N LEU A 813 -16.08 14.99 -12.08
CA LEU A 813 -14.77 15.07 -11.46
C LEU A 813 -13.90 13.91 -11.94
N THR A 814 -12.73 14.25 -12.45
CA THR A 814 -11.69 13.29 -12.82
C THR A 814 -10.47 13.53 -11.95
N ARG A 815 -9.87 12.46 -11.43
CA ARG A 815 -8.64 12.48 -10.64
C ARG A 815 -7.55 11.66 -11.32
N ALA A 816 -6.31 11.82 -10.88
CA ALA A 816 -5.19 11.00 -11.34
C ALA A 816 -4.89 9.90 -10.32
N VAL A 817 -4.69 8.67 -10.80
CA VAL A 817 -4.05 7.58 -10.04
C VAL A 817 -2.91 7.05 -10.89
N MET A 818 -1.67 7.19 -10.42
CA MET A 818 -0.46 6.80 -11.17
C MET A 818 -0.42 7.41 -12.59
N GLY A 819 -0.85 8.66 -12.74
CA GLY A 819 -0.92 9.36 -14.03
C GLY A 819 -2.17 9.06 -14.88
N GLN A 820 -2.96 8.03 -14.55
CA GLN A 820 -4.17 7.67 -15.31
C GLN A 820 -5.42 8.41 -14.80
N ALA A 821 -6.23 8.89 -15.74
CA ALA A 821 -7.47 9.60 -15.50
C ALA A 821 -8.56 8.64 -15.00
N CYS A 822 -9.13 8.95 -13.86
CA CYS A 822 -10.12 8.12 -13.18
C CYS A 822 -11.31 8.97 -12.75
N GLY A 823 -12.51 8.57 -13.16
CA GLY A 823 -13.74 9.19 -12.67
C GLY A 823 -13.92 8.97 -11.17
N PHE A 824 -14.53 9.94 -10.49
CA PHE A 824 -14.75 9.86 -9.05
C PHE A 824 -16.14 10.37 -8.64
N ARG A 825 -16.78 9.68 -7.69
CA ARG A 825 -18.13 10.00 -7.20
C ARG A 825 -18.29 10.04 -5.68
N SER A 826 -17.33 9.53 -4.91
CA SER A 826 -17.42 9.50 -3.45
C SER A 826 -17.15 10.88 -2.83
N GLU A 827 -17.03 10.95 -1.50
CA GLU A 827 -16.75 12.21 -0.82
C GLU A 827 -15.25 12.51 -0.69
N ARG A 828 -14.42 11.48 -0.47
CA ARG A 828 -12.98 11.61 -0.14
C ARG A 828 -12.13 10.87 -1.16
N PHE A 829 -11.04 11.50 -1.59
CA PHE A 829 -10.13 10.89 -2.57
C PHE A 829 -8.72 11.47 -2.52
N GLU A 830 -7.82 10.71 -3.16
CA GLU A 830 -6.42 11.04 -3.35
C GLU A 830 -6.17 11.44 -4.81
N SER A 831 -5.43 12.53 -5.04
CA SER A 831 -5.00 12.95 -6.38
C SER A 831 -3.75 13.85 -6.32
N PRO A 832 -2.54 13.27 -6.25
CA PRO A 832 -1.30 14.05 -6.12
C PRO A 832 -0.95 14.87 -7.38
N ASP A 833 -1.49 14.55 -8.56
CA ASP A 833 -1.16 15.25 -9.80
C ASP A 833 -2.14 16.40 -10.10
N TYR A 834 -3.43 16.09 -10.26
CA TYR A 834 -4.47 17.07 -10.60
C TYR A 834 -5.88 16.65 -10.18
N VAL A 835 -6.81 17.61 -10.11
CA VAL A 835 -8.26 17.35 -10.15
C VAL A 835 -8.86 18.12 -11.31
N GLU A 836 -9.57 17.43 -12.20
CA GLU A 836 -10.27 18.03 -13.33
C GLU A 836 -11.76 18.15 -13.01
N ILE A 837 -12.32 19.32 -13.30
CA ILE A 837 -13.74 19.61 -13.29
C ILE A 837 -14.14 19.85 -14.74
N SER A 838 -15.08 19.07 -15.26
CA SER A 838 -15.52 19.21 -16.65
C SER A 838 -17.02 19.01 -16.82
N ASP A 839 -17.64 19.80 -17.71
CA ASP A 839 -18.98 19.56 -18.23
C ASP A 839 -18.98 19.66 -19.77
N GLN A 840 -20.15 19.84 -20.40
CA GLN A 840 -20.26 19.91 -21.86
C GLN A 840 -19.52 21.11 -22.46
N ASP A 841 -19.44 22.22 -21.73
CA ASP A 841 -18.97 23.50 -22.24
C ASP A 841 -17.67 23.98 -21.57
N HIS A 842 -17.33 23.46 -20.39
CA HIS A 842 -16.33 24.01 -19.51
C HIS A 842 -15.38 22.93 -18.98
N ARG A 843 -14.09 23.28 -18.89
CA ARG A 843 -13.07 22.43 -18.28
C ARG A 843 -12.07 23.25 -17.49
N ALA A 844 -11.80 22.81 -16.27
CA ALA A 844 -10.78 23.38 -15.40
C ALA A 844 -9.96 22.26 -14.75
N VAL A 845 -8.64 22.38 -14.83
CA VAL A 845 -7.67 21.47 -14.22
C VAL A 845 -7.01 22.18 -13.06
N ILE A 846 -7.12 21.62 -11.87
CA ILE A 846 -6.45 22.08 -10.66
C ILE A 846 -5.24 21.18 -10.43
N ALA A 847 -4.05 21.63 -10.81
CA ALA A 847 -2.81 20.93 -10.47
C ALA A 847 -2.45 21.18 -9.00
N THR A 848 -2.18 20.10 -8.28
CA THR A 848 -2.10 20.09 -6.81
C THR A 848 -0.66 20.12 -6.29
N HIS A 849 0.32 20.18 -7.21
CA HIS A 849 1.77 20.11 -6.97
C HIS A 849 2.18 19.04 -5.94
N GLY A 850 1.62 17.84 -6.07
CA GLY A 850 1.96 16.68 -5.23
C GLY A 850 1.08 16.51 -4.00
N ARG A 851 0.19 17.44 -3.67
CA ARG A 851 -0.68 17.35 -2.48
C ARG A 851 -1.90 16.49 -2.80
N PRO A 852 -2.09 15.34 -2.13
CA PRO A 852 -3.03 14.34 -2.63
C PRO A 852 -4.44 14.47 -2.08
N TYR A 853 -4.68 15.09 -0.93
CA TYR A 853 -5.96 14.88 -0.25
C TYR A 853 -7.03 15.90 -0.63
N HIS A 854 -8.15 15.39 -1.14
CA HIS A 854 -9.28 16.20 -1.57
C HIS A 854 -10.60 15.62 -1.07
N ARG A 855 -11.54 16.53 -0.80
CA ARG A 855 -12.87 16.20 -0.35
C ARG A 855 -13.92 16.98 -1.12
N ARG A 856 -14.89 16.27 -1.70
CA ARG A 856 -16.10 16.88 -2.26
C ARG A 856 -16.95 17.40 -1.10
N SER A 857 -17.01 18.73 -0.95
CA SER A 857 -17.72 19.39 0.15
C SER A 857 -19.15 19.82 -0.20
N GLY A 858 -19.59 19.52 -1.42
CA GLY A 858 -20.96 19.70 -1.92
C GLY A 858 -21.09 19.22 -3.38
N PRO A 859 -22.28 19.34 -4.01
CA PRO A 859 -22.49 18.91 -5.39
C PRO A 859 -21.59 19.65 -6.39
N ARG A 860 -21.27 20.92 -6.09
CA ARG A 860 -20.46 21.83 -6.91
C ARG A 860 -19.25 22.41 -6.19
N MET A 861 -18.75 21.72 -5.17
CA MET A 861 -17.67 22.21 -4.31
C MET A 861 -16.65 21.13 -3.99
N LEU A 862 -15.38 21.52 -3.99
CA LEU A 862 -14.22 20.70 -3.67
C LEU A 862 -13.34 21.44 -2.67
N ASP A 863 -12.95 20.76 -1.59
CA ASP A 863 -11.92 21.23 -0.69
C ASP A 863 -10.64 20.44 -0.94
N SER A 864 -9.53 21.13 -1.17
CA SER A 864 -8.18 20.57 -1.06
C SER A 864 -7.67 20.79 0.35
N LEU A 865 -7.30 19.72 1.04
CA LEU A 865 -6.83 19.77 2.43
C LEU A 865 -5.38 20.29 2.45
N LEU A 866 -5.09 21.27 3.30
CA LEU A 866 -3.78 21.91 3.37
C LEU A 866 -3.11 21.75 4.73
N ILE A 867 -3.82 22.04 5.81
CA ILE A 867 -3.31 21.91 7.18
C ILE A 867 -4.28 21.04 7.97
N VAL A 868 -3.83 19.82 8.27
CA VAL A 868 -4.48 18.86 9.18
C VAL A 868 -3.64 18.72 10.44
N GLU A 869 -4.10 17.91 11.40
CA GLU A 869 -3.33 17.62 12.60
C GLU A 869 -1.96 16.99 12.25
N GLY A 870 -0.85 17.60 12.69
CA GLY A 870 0.51 17.14 12.40
C GLY A 870 1.18 17.82 11.19
N GLU A 871 0.47 18.63 10.41
CA GLU A 871 1.04 19.33 9.26
C GLU A 871 1.95 20.49 9.68
N THR A 872 3.13 20.57 9.08
CA THR A 872 4.16 21.58 9.38
C THR A 872 4.22 22.71 8.35
N SER A 873 3.85 22.47 7.09
CA SER A 873 3.88 23.50 6.06
C SER A 873 2.81 24.56 6.27
N ARG A 874 3.13 25.80 5.90
CA ARG A 874 2.23 26.95 5.94
C ARG A 874 2.06 27.63 4.59
N SER A 875 2.83 27.22 3.58
CA SER A 875 2.80 27.79 2.24
C SER A 875 2.38 26.71 1.23
N PHE A 876 1.40 27.04 0.40
CA PHE A 876 0.78 26.12 -0.53
C PHE A 876 0.52 26.83 -1.87
N GLN A 877 0.55 26.07 -2.95
CA GLN A 877 0.33 26.61 -4.30
C GLN A 877 -0.75 25.81 -5.04
N PHE A 878 -1.46 26.42 -5.95
CA PHE A 878 -2.30 25.73 -6.92
C PHE A 878 -2.10 26.36 -8.28
N THR A 879 -2.13 25.52 -9.31
CA THR A 879 -2.16 25.98 -10.69
C THR A 879 -3.49 25.55 -11.29
N ILE A 880 -4.27 26.53 -11.75
CA ILE A 880 -5.59 26.30 -12.35
C ILE A 880 -5.43 26.57 -13.84
N ASP A 881 -5.64 25.55 -14.66
CA ASP A 881 -5.48 25.61 -16.12
C ASP A 881 -6.82 25.34 -16.78
N PHE A 882 -7.24 26.23 -17.68
CA PHE A 882 -8.56 26.17 -18.28
C PHE A 882 -8.49 25.71 -19.73
N ASP A 883 -9.53 24.99 -20.15
CA ASP A 883 -9.65 24.44 -21.50
C ASP A 883 -8.46 23.55 -21.91
N GLN A 884 -7.78 22.92 -20.93
CA GLN A 884 -6.74 21.92 -21.15
C GLN A 884 -7.37 20.54 -21.35
N PRO A 885 -7.40 19.97 -22.57
CA PRO A 885 -8.05 18.67 -22.81
C PRO A 885 -7.30 17.46 -22.23
N PHE A 886 -6.04 17.63 -21.79
CA PHE A 886 -5.18 16.56 -21.28
C PHE A 886 -4.60 16.99 -19.93
N PRO A 887 -5.30 16.73 -18.82
CA PRO A 887 -5.00 17.35 -17.52
C PRO A 887 -3.63 16.97 -16.95
N LEU A 888 -3.15 15.75 -17.22
CA LEU A 888 -1.82 15.32 -16.75
C LEU A 888 -0.69 16.21 -17.27
N ARG A 889 -0.82 16.80 -18.46
CA ARG A 889 0.21 17.70 -19.00
C ARG A 889 0.40 18.94 -18.13
N THR A 890 -0.66 19.44 -17.51
CA THR A 890 -0.57 20.57 -16.59
C THR A 890 0.16 20.17 -15.31
N ALA A 891 -0.13 18.99 -14.75
CA ALA A 891 0.58 18.48 -13.60
C ALA A 891 2.08 18.24 -13.90
N ALA A 892 2.39 17.59 -15.02
CA ALA A 892 3.77 17.33 -15.45
C ALA A 892 4.57 18.62 -15.69
N ASP A 893 3.96 19.62 -16.32
CA ASP A 893 4.57 20.95 -16.56
C ASP A 893 4.92 21.66 -15.24
N VAL A 894 4.00 21.63 -14.29
CA VAL A 894 4.13 22.30 -12.99
C VAL A 894 5.13 21.59 -12.08
N LEU A 895 5.14 20.26 -12.07
CA LEU A 895 6.05 19.47 -11.22
C LEU A 895 7.47 19.34 -11.79
N SER A 896 7.68 19.62 -13.08
CA SER A 896 8.98 19.46 -13.74
C SER A 896 9.60 20.83 -14.06
N PRO A 897 10.48 21.40 -13.22
CA PRO A 897 11.07 22.71 -13.49
C PRO A 897 11.84 22.75 -14.82
N VAL A 898 11.96 23.94 -15.41
CA VAL A 898 12.87 24.16 -16.54
C VAL A 898 14.28 24.27 -16.00
N ILE A 899 15.20 23.53 -16.62
CA ILE A 899 16.61 23.57 -16.23
C ILE A 899 17.24 24.79 -16.89
N VAL A 900 17.89 25.63 -16.08
CA VAL A 900 18.50 26.89 -16.52
C VAL A 900 20.00 26.85 -16.22
N LEU A 901 20.82 27.00 -17.26
CA LEU A 901 22.27 27.09 -17.15
C LEU A 901 22.74 28.45 -17.64
N GLU A 902 23.51 29.15 -16.81
CA GLU A 902 24.22 30.36 -17.23
C GLU A 902 25.43 30.00 -18.09
N THR A 903 25.58 30.67 -19.22
CA THR A 903 26.67 30.48 -20.18
C THR A 903 27.46 31.77 -20.32
N SER A 904 28.76 31.65 -20.53
CA SER A 904 29.65 32.80 -20.77
C SER A 904 30.75 32.42 -21.76
N ALA A 905 31.32 33.43 -22.43
CA ALA A 905 32.40 33.29 -23.41
C ALA A 905 32.05 32.49 -24.69
N VAL A 906 30.84 31.95 -24.81
CA VAL A 906 30.35 31.19 -25.97
C VAL A 906 28.92 31.56 -26.31
N ILE A 907 28.60 31.56 -27.61
CA ILE A 907 27.25 31.77 -28.14
C ILE A 907 26.93 30.75 -29.24
N PRO A 908 25.65 30.42 -29.49
CA PRO A 908 25.27 29.51 -30.57
C PRO A 908 25.64 30.08 -31.94
N THR A 909 26.09 29.24 -32.87
CA THR A 909 26.47 29.67 -34.24
C THR A 909 25.28 29.82 -35.16
N SER A 910 24.35 28.87 -35.15
CA SER A 910 23.20 28.83 -36.07
C SER A 910 21.91 28.24 -35.49
N MET A 911 21.99 27.46 -34.41
CA MET A 911 20.82 26.80 -33.79
C MET A 911 20.64 27.24 -32.33
N PRO A 912 20.02 28.40 -32.07
CA PRO A 912 19.72 28.86 -30.73
C PRO A 912 18.52 28.12 -30.09
N SER A 913 17.83 27.24 -30.81
CA SER A 913 16.71 26.45 -30.28
C SER A 913 16.47 25.21 -31.14
N SER A 914 16.18 24.06 -30.52
CA SER A 914 15.78 22.83 -31.22
C SER A 914 15.00 21.87 -30.33
N TRP A 915 14.12 21.06 -30.92
CA TRP A 915 13.53 19.87 -30.28
C TRP A 915 14.51 18.69 -30.38
N ILE A 916 14.48 17.77 -29.41
CA ILE A 916 15.30 16.53 -29.43
C ILE A 916 14.43 15.28 -29.22
N LEU A 917 13.46 15.35 -28.29
CA LEU A 917 12.55 14.27 -27.96
C LEU A 917 11.10 14.79 -27.96
N GLY A 918 10.17 14.04 -28.55
CA GLY A 918 8.76 14.44 -28.55
C GLY A 918 7.79 13.28 -28.66
N VAL A 919 6.61 13.45 -28.08
CA VAL A 919 5.48 12.51 -28.15
C VAL A 919 4.34 13.21 -28.87
N SER A 920 3.84 12.64 -29.97
CA SER A 920 2.83 13.31 -30.81
C SER A 920 1.43 13.31 -30.20
N ALA A 921 1.08 12.24 -29.47
CA ALA A 921 -0.20 12.11 -28.79
C ALA A 921 -0.20 12.89 -27.47
N LYS A 922 -1.34 13.50 -27.13
CA LYS A 922 -1.43 14.36 -25.94
C LYS A 922 -1.82 13.62 -24.66
N ASN A 923 -2.57 12.53 -24.79
CA ASN A 923 -2.95 11.55 -23.77
C ASN A 923 -1.90 10.43 -23.59
N VAL A 924 -0.63 10.71 -23.90
CA VAL A 924 0.46 9.75 -23.70
C VAL A 924 1.54 10.42 -22.85
N GLU A 925 1.84 9.79 -21.72
CA GLU A 925 2.89 10.19 -20.80
C GLU A 925 4.20 9.47 -21.15
N LEU A 926 5.32 10.20 -21.05
CA LEU A 926 6.64 9.61 -20.91
C LEU A 926 6.85 9.31 -19.43
N VAL A 927 6.67 8.05 -19.04
CA VAL A 927 6.76 7.61 -17.64
C VAL A 927 8.21 7.61 -17.19
N ARG A 928 9.10 7.06 -18.02
CA ARG A 928 10.52 6.88 -17.69
C ARG A 928 11.37 6.75 -18.94
N MET A 929 12.63 7.15 -18.82
CA MET A 929 13.65 6.99 -19.85
C MET A 929 14.96 6.52 -19.23
N ASP A 930 15.50 5.40 -19.70
CA ASP A 930 16.77 4.85 -19.25
C ASP A 930 17.72 4.68 -20.43
N HIS A 931 19.01 4.86 -20.17
CA HIS A 931 20.06 4.71 -21.16
C HIS A 931 21.07 3.66 -20.70
N SER A 932 21.41 2.74 -21.62
CA SER A 932 22.47 1.76 -21.42
C SER A 932 23.42 1.78 -22.62
N THR A 933 24.71 1.94 -22.33
CA THR A 933 25.77 1.72 -23.31
C THR A 933 26.02 0.23 -23.41
N GLY A 934 25.87 -0.35 -24.62
CA GLY A 934 26.40 -1.67 -24.89
C GLY A 934 27.92 -1.74 -24.72
N SER A 935 28.46 -2.96 -24.63
CA SER A 935 29.91 -3.19 -24.77
C SER A 935 30.42 -2.69 -26.15
N ALA A 936 31.74 -2.70 -26.40
CA ALA A 936 32.30 -2.21 -27.68
C ALA A 936 31.77 -2.93 -28.94
N GLU A 937 31.08 -4.06 -28.79
CA GLU A 937 30.40 -4.83 -29.84
C GLU A 937 28.86 -4.64 -29.88
N GLU A 938 28.27 -3.93 -28.91
CA GLU A 938 26.82 -3.72 -28.76
C GLU A 938 26.43 -2.25 -29.03
N SER A 939 25.30 -2.06 -29.71
CA SER A 939 24.70 -0.77 -30.06
C SER A 939 24.22 0.02 -28.83
N GLU A 940 24.20 1.36 -28.90
CA GLU A 940 23.59 2.22 -27.87
C GLU A 940 22.09 1.94 -27.76
N GLU A 941 21.61 1.63 -26.55
CA GLU A 941 20.19 1.35 -26.28
C GLU A 941 19.56 2.44 -25.40
N LEU A 942 18.36 2.84 -25.79
CA LEU A 942 17.53 3.77 -25.05
C LEU A 942 16.18 3.12 -24.76
N GLN A 943 15.89 2.92 -23.47
CA GLN A 943 14.64 2.37 -23.00
C GLN A 943 13.66 3.49 -22.67
N VAL A 944 12.43 3.38 -23.15
CA VAL A 944 11.39 4.40 -23.01
C VAL A 944 10.09 3.74 -22.57
N MET A 945 9.56 4.12 -21.42
CA MET A 945 8.26 3.65 -20.95
C MET A 945 7.18 4.71 -21.21
N LEU A 946 6.11 4.30 -21.89
CA LEU A 946 4.96 5.14 -22.21
C LEU A 946 3.69 4.60 -21.56
N SER A 947 2.78 5.50 -21.17
CA SER A 947 1.46 5.18 -20.62
C SER A 947 0.37 6.00 -21.31
N GLU A 948 -0.74 5.38 -21.68
CA GLU A 948 -1.96 6.08 -22.10
C GLU A 948 -2.76 6.54 -20.87
N THR A 949 -3.17 7.81 -20.86
CA THR A 949 -3.61 8.48 -19.62
C THR A 949 -5.11 8.72 -19.54
N ASP A 950 -5.85 8.73 -20.64
CA ASP A 950 -7.24 9.23 -20.68
C ASP A 950 -8.28 8.13 -20.96
N GLY A 951 -7.84 6.87 -21.12
CA GLY A 951 -8.72 5.74 -21.42
C GLY A 951 -9.13 5.69 -22.87
N VAL A 952 -8.34 6.29 -23.78
CA VAL A 952 -8.65 6.36 -25.21
C VAL A 952 -7.49 5.82 -26.03
N SER A 953 -7.73 4.72 -26.74
CA SER A 953 -6.74 4.12 -27.64
C SER A 953 -6.21 5.13 -28.66
N VAL A 954 -4.91 5.14 -28.89
CA VAL A 954 -4.23 6.16 -29.68
C VAL A 954 -3.06 5.60 -30.49
N GLN A 955 -2.87 6.17 -31.67
CA GLN A 955 -1.66 6.01 -32.47
C GLN A 955 -0.73 7.19 -32.17
N CYS A 956 0.43 6.89 -31.59
CA CYS A 956 1.43 7.87 -31.19
C CYS A 956 2.69 7.72 -32.05
N LEU A 957 3.34 8.84 -32.36
CA LEU A 957 4.70 8.89 -32.87
C LEU A 957 5.64 9.34 -31.75
N LEU A 958 6.60 8.50 -31.42
CA LEU A 958 7.78 8.89 -30.65
C LEU A 958 8.80 9.50 -31.61
N LYS A 959 9.17 10.76 -31.37
CA LYS A 959 10.08 11.53 -32.22
C LYS A 959 11.40 11.72 -31.51
N THR A 960 12.48 11.41 -32.21
CA THR A 960 13.85 11.55 -31.71
C THR A 960 14.70 12.31 -32.75
N ALA A 961 15.59 13.19 -32.33
CA ALA A 961 16.44 13.96 -33.25
C ALA A 961 17.39 13.07 -34.06
N ARG A 962 17.85 11.97 -33.44
CA ARG A 962 18.56 10.88 -34.09
C ARG A 962 17.55 9.78 -34.42
N LYS A 963 17.54 9.28 -35.67
CA LYS A 963 16.68 8.15 -36.05
C LYS A 963 17.29 6.84 -35.52
N PRO A 964 16.55 5.99 -34.78
CA PRO A 964 17.06 4.69 -34.39
C PRO A 964 17.18 3.76 -35.60
N SER A 965 18.13 2.81 -35.52
CA SER A 965 18.26 1.74 -36.49
C SER A 965 17.11 0.74 -36.35
N ASN A 966 16.72 0.42 -35.12
CA ASN A 966 15.61 -0.47 -34.79
C ASN A 966 14.85 0.01 -33.55
N ALA A 967 13.59 -0.36 -33.45
CA ALA A 967 12.77 -0.11 -32.27
C ALA A 967 11.89 -1.32 -31.95
N PHE A 968 11.72 -1.62 -30.67
CA PHE A 968 10.96 -2.77 -30.20
C PHE A 968 10.08 -2.40 -29.01
N SER A 969 8.88 -2.97 -28.93
CA SER A 969 8.08 -3.04 -27.71
C SER A 969 8.47 -4.31 -26.96
N VAL A 970 8.66 -4.20 -25.65
CA VAL A 970 9.08 -5.30 -24.78
C VAL A 970 8.29 -5.35 -23.48
N ASN A 971 8.22 -6.54 -22.89
CA ASN A 971 7.91 -6.73 -21.47
C ASN A 971 9.15 -6.44 -20.60
N ALA A 972 8.99 -6.47 -19.27
CA ALA A 972 10.06 -6.06 -18.36
C ALA A 972 11.35 -6.89 -18.48
N ASP A 973 11.25 -8.19 -18.79
CA ASP A 973 12.39 -9.10 -18.95
C ASP A 973 12.89 -9.24 -20.39
N ARG A 974 12.29 -8.50 -21.33
CA ARG A 974 12.65 -8.48 -22.75
C ARG A 974 12.50 -9.85 -23.44
N THR A 975 11.77 -10.80 -22.85
CA THR A 975 11.49 -12.11 -23.47
C THR A 975 10.53 -11.98 -24.65
N GLU A 976 9.57 -11.05 -24.55
CA GLU A 976 8.71 -10.66 -25.66
C GLU A 976 9.29 -9.44 -26.36
N LYS A 977 9.56 -9.55 -27.66
CA LYS A 977 10.14 -8.47 -28.47
C LYS A 977 9.35 -8.28 -29.74
N ILE A 978 8.52 -7.24 -29.78
CA ILE A 978 7.66 -6.91 -30.92
C ILE A 978 8.30 -5.74 -31.67
N ALA A 979 8.69 -5.94 -32.93
CA ALA A 979 9.28 -4.88 -33.75
C ALA A 979 8.29 -3.75 -34.02
N LEU A 980 8.76 -2.51 -33.94
CA LEU A 980 7.99 -1.30 -34.22
C LEU A 980 8.42 -0.67 -35.54
N ASN A 981 7.49 0.00 -36.21
CA ASN A 981 7.77 0.66 -37.48
C ASN A 981 8.52 1.99 -37.25
N VAL A 982 9.77 2.06 -37.73
CA VAL A 982 10.60 3.27 -37.68
C VAL A 982 10.47 4.03 -39.01
N THR A 983 9.73 5.14 -38.98
CA THR A 983 9.48 5.98 -40.16
C THR A 983 10.40 7.22 -40.18
N GLU A 984 10.30 8.05 -41.22
CA GLU A 984 10.94 9.38 -41.21
C GLU A 984 10.32 10.34 -40.20
N GLN A 985 9.05 10.13 -39.81
CA GLN A 985 8.32 11.01 -38.90
C GLN A 985 8.48 10.63 -37.43
N GLY A 986 9.04 9.45 -37.13
CA GLY A 986 9.20 8.89 -35.78
C GLY A 986 8.90 7.39 -35.73
N ILE A 987 8.97 6.82 -34.52
CA ILE A 987 8.58 5.43 -34.22
C ILE A 987 7.07 5.38 -33.98
N ALA A 988 6.35 4.55 -34.73
CA ALA A 988 4.91 4.36 -34.56
C ALA A 988 4.61 3.41 -33.41
N VAL A 989 3.81 3.88 -32.45
CA VAL A 989 3.42 3.17 -31.23
C VAL A 989 1.90 3.23 -31.09
N THR A 990 1.25 2.07 -31.14
CA THR A 990 -0.17 1.95 -30.80
C THR A 990 -0.31 1.65 -29.31
N LEU A 991 -1.12 2.43 -28.61
CA LEU A 991 -1.51 2.19 -27.22
C LEU A 991 -3.03 2.01 -27.14
N ASN A 992 -3.49 0.97 -26.47
CA ASN A 992 -4.89 0.84 -26.08
C ASN A 992 -5.20 1.74 -24.87
N ALA A 993 -6.48 1.91 -24.56
CA ALA A 993 -6.94 2.61 -23.36
C ALA A 993 -6.19 2.13 -22.11
N PHE A 994 -5.58 3.07 -21.36
CA PHE A 994 -4.80 2.84 -20.15
C PHE A 994 -3.61 1.88 -20.26
N GLN A 995 -3.20 1.51 -21.48
CA GLN A 995 -2.11 0.58 -21.70
C GLN A 995 -0.75 1.22 -21.40
N ILE A 996 0.16 0.44 -20.83
CA ILE A 996 1.59 0.76 -20.72
C ILE A 996 2.41 -0.01 -21.76
N LYS A 997 3.49 0.60 -22.25
CA LYS A 997 4.48 -0.06 -23.12
C LYS A 997 5.89 0.38 -22.80
N THR A 998 6.80 -0.58 -22.70
CA THR A 998 8.25 -0.34 -22.64
C THR A 998 8.82 -0.54 -24.03
N LEU A 999 9.58 0.44 -24.49
CA LEU A 999 10.21 0.47 -25.81
C LEU A 999 11.73 0.39 -25.67
N ILE A 1000 12.39 -0.33 -26.55
CA ILE A 1000 13.85 -0.29 -26.71
C ILE A 1000 14.15 0.32 -28.07
N LEU A 1001 14.88 1.44 -28.09
CA LEU A 1001 15.39 2.08 -29.29
C LEU A 1001 16.89 1.78 -29.42
N VAL A 1002 17.29 1.27 -30.57
CA VAL A 1002 18.67 0.88 -30.87
C VAL A 1002 19.26 1.87 -31.87
N PHE A 1003 20.46 2.38 -31.61
CA PHE A 1003 21.10 3.42 -32.43
C PHE A 1003 22.42 3.01 -33.07
#